data_AF-A0A9P1MHH9-F1
#
_entry.id   AF-A0A9P1MHH9-F1
#
_cell.length_a   1.000
_cell.length_b   1.000
_cell.length_c   1.000
_cell.angle_alpha   90.00
_cell.angle_beta   90.00
_cell.angle_gamma   90.00
#
_symmetry.space_group_name_H-M   'P 1'
#
loop_
_entity.id
_entity.type
_entity.pdbx_description
1 polymer ?
#
loop_
_entity_poly.entity_id
_entity_poly.type
_entity_poly.pdbx_seq_one_letter_code
_entity_poly.pdbx_strand_id
1 'polypeptide(L)'
;SGKWRLEQANDNVFGRFGHVSVHELTEQGDVVLIHGGSMWSSVQNNNLTDSLLQYHVQQKKWTILPSSGVKAFLHSAVLTNGFLITIGGNGYNIGVLKTRQECFTNTIQIYDIACKVWLNVSVNSDVSRRYGHSSVAFNNAIYVLYGFNGQMLKDVWKMITPDCSAASRPETCNSIRGGTKCIFTERSCLRLDPHVSYKQPFLSLLKDEKTRSMLACGLLSVRQSCEEQSDCVSCVLQLACGWCASGHQCLPADSECLDGQAILKSWEKCPNLKNVEPRPCSMANDCHSCQVLSHCRWFLPEGTNKGSCISKEEEVLLLAERQNKELERINAENLPLNHVHINHEKLNEVFECPRACSNFTNCSHCVSSSKCMWCPNLEICVHMEAYTLTFPYGQCFSWLSGNTIRGARICSQDVYNCTLHKTCAECQMAPDCGWLDNGSGTGLGSCVSGNARGPREDSLIKNGKWHFIDCPSCQCNGHANCESTVTTLLGGTQEICGICANNTQGKHCEVCAHGFFGDPRNGGSCQPCQCNGQADDCDQRSGLCYCRTKGVVGKHCEKCDAKYYGQPANGTPCYYELAVDFIFTFKLKKEDKDQHATELFLFSIPYKRDTDVTFQISCDQHALVALNETSSYLAGSKTRRLMTNTLCDHRGFRRIYSASDSDGWIFGTDSNTTFFVKVYNFTTPIIVQVSFAQSPPINWVLFFVIFAA
;
A
#
# COMPACT_ATOMS: atom_id res chain seq x y z
N SER A 1 -17.86 -15.05 -41.87
CA SER A 1 -17.93 -13.68 -41.31
C SER A 1 -17.58 -13.74 -39.83
N GLY A 2 -17.00 -12.69 -39.24
CA GLY A 2 -16.53 -12.69 -37.83
C GLY A 2 -15.03 -12.48 -37.63
N LYS A 3 -14.33 -11.81 -38.56
CA LYS A 3 -12.92 -11.45 -38.37
C LYS A 3 -12.81 -10.16 -37.57
N TRP A 4 -12.07 -10.20 -36.46
CA TRP A 4 -11.70 -9.02 -35.68
C TRP A 4 -10.45 -8.39 -36.26
N ARG A 5 -10.41 -7.05 -36.31
CA ARG A 5 -9.23 -6.29 -36.73
C ARG A 5 -9.14 -5.01 -35.90
N LEU A 6 -7.92 -4.61 -35.59
CA LEU A 6 -7.64 -3.31 -34.98
C LEU A 6 -7.65 -2.25 -36.09
N GLU A 7 -8.55 -1.28 -35.98
CA GLU A 7 -8.58 -0.13 -36.90
C GLU A 7 -7.65 0.97 -36.39
N GLN A 8 -6.77 1.47 -37.25
CA GLN A 8 -5.97 2.66 -36.94
C GLN A 8 -6.84 3.92 -37.13
N ALA A 9 -6.99 4.70 -36.07
CA ALA A 9 -7.69 5.98 -36.05
C ALA A 9 -6.71 7.08 -35.62
N ASN A 10 -7.04 8.35 -35.87
CA ASN A 10 -6.20 9.47 -35.40
C ASN A 10 -6.08 9.46 -33.86
N ASP A 11 -4.87 9.58 -33.33
CA ASP A 11 -4.49 9.13 -31.97
C ASP A 11 -4.60 10.18 -30.85
N ASN A 12 -5.17 11.35 -31.13
CA ASN A 12 -5.22 12.48 -30.20
C ASN A 12 -6.40 12.44 -29.21
N VAL A 13 -6.91 11.26 -28.86
CA VAL A 13 -8.00 11.07 -27.89
C VAL A 13 -7.52 10.25 -26.70
N PHE A 14 -7.82 10.73 -25.48
CA PHE A 14 -7.52 9.99 -24.25
C PHE A 14 -8.33 8.69 -24.17
N GLY A 15 -7.68 7.62 -23.73
CA GLY A 15 -8.34 6.36 -23.37
C GLY A 15 -9.33 6.59 -22.23
N ARG A 16 -10.47 5.90 -22.28
CA ARG A 16 -11.59 6.09 -21.35
C ARG A 16 -12.11 4.76 -20.85
N PHE A 17 -12.40 4.67 -19.55
CA PHE A 17 -13.06 3.52 -18.94
C PHE A 17 -14.49 3.86 -18.49
N GLY A 18 -15.42 2.92 -18.61
CA GLY A 18 -16.81 3.09 -18.16
C GLY A 18 -17.57 4.21 -18.89
N HIS A 19 -17.18 4.53 -20.13
CA HIS A 19 -17.94 5.42 -21.00
C HIS A 19 -19.11 4.67 -21.66
N VAL A 20 -20.04 5.42 -22.25
CA VAL A 20 -21.10 4.84 -23.11
C VAL A 20 -20.76 5.06 -24.57
N SER A 21 -21.19 4.14 -25.42
CA SER A 21 -21.13 4.30 -26.86
C SER A 21 -22.46 3.92 -27.51
N VAL A 22 -22.91 4.71 -28.47
CA VAL A 22 -24.10 4.41 -29.29
C VAL A 22 -23.79 4.63 -30.76
N HIS A 23 -24.34 3.78 -31.61
CA HIS A 23 -24.21 3.89 -33.06
C HIS A 23 -25.38 4.67 -33.65
N GLU A 24 -25.09 5.60 -34.55
CA GLU A 24 -26.07 6.41 -35.26
C GLU A 24 -25.77 6.47 -36.76
N LEU A 25 -26.83 6.35 -37.57
CA LEU A 25 -26.80 6.60 -39.00
C LEU A 25 -27.16 8.06 -39.26
N THR A 26 -26.20 8.83 -39.76
CA THR A 26 -26.42 10.23 -40.15
C THR A 26 -26.48 10.35 -41.67
N GLU A 27 -26.96 11.49 -42.18
CA GLU A 27 -26.88 11.80 -43.62
C GLU A 27 -25.43 11.79 -44.15
N GLN A 28 -24.45 11.97 -43.28
CA GLN A 28 -23.02 12.07 -43.59
C GLN A 28 -22.28 10.73 -43.47
N GLY A 29 -22.98 9.65 -43.07
CA GLY A 29 -22.42 8.32 -42.87
C GLY A 29 -22.63 7.77 -41.46
N ASP A 30 -21.96 6.65 -41.18
CA ASP A 30 -22.04 5.96 -39.89
C ASP A 30 -21.15 6.64 -38.86
N VAL A 31 -21.73 6.95 -37.70
CA VAL A 31 -21.01 7.54 -36.59
C VAL A 31 -21.24 6.75 -35.31
N VAL A 32 -20.22 6.76 -34.44
CA VAL A 32 -20.35 6.27 -33.07
C VAL A 32 -20.20 7.47 -32.15
N LEU A 33 -21.21 7.71 -31.32
CA LEU A 33 -21.16 8.72 -30.26
C LEU A 33 -20.63 8.09 -28.98
N ILE A 34 -19.65 8.72 -28.34
CA ILE A 34 -19.02 8.27 -27.10
C ILE A 34 -19.14 9.39 -26.07
N HIS A 35 -19.75 9.09 -24.91
CA HIS A 35 -19.94 10.09 -23.85
C HIS A 35 -19.34 9.64 -22.51
N GLY A 36 -18.71 10.60 -21.83
CA GLY A 36 -18.23 10.48 -20.46
C GLY A 36 -17.14 9.43 -20.24
N GLY A 37 -17.15 8.83 -19.06
CA GLY A 37 -16.16 7.87 -18.58
C GLY A 37 -15.12 8.48 -17.62
N SER A 38 -14.16 7.66 -17.21
CA SER A 38 -12.98 8.09 -16.47
C SER A 38 -11.79 8.17 -17.43
N MET A 39 -11.08 9.30 -17.40
CA MET A 39 -9.81 9.49 -18.09
C MET A 39 -8.68 9.49 -17.09
N TRP A 40 -7.56 8.88 -17.47
CA TRP A 40 -6.36 8.88 -16.65
C TRP A 40 -5.47 10.08 -16.98
N SER A 41 -5.13 10.90 -15.98
CA SER A 41 -4.25 12.06 -16.10
C SER A 41 -3.23 12.08 -14.96
N SER A 42 -1.97 12.37 -15.28
CA SER A 42 -0.84 12.44 -14.34
C SER A 42 -0.93 13.58 -13.29
N VAL A 43 -1.88 14.50 -13.45
CA VAL A 43 -2.03 15.74 -12.66
C VAL A 43 -3.13 15.63 -11.59
N GLN A 44 -4.18 14.83 -11.83
CA GLN A 44 -5.28 14.62 -10.88
C GLN A 44 -5.85 13.20 -11.03
N ASN A 45 -5.92 12.48 -9.90
CA ASN A 45 -6.44 11.12 -9.81
C ASN A 45 -7.85 11.02 -10.44
N ASN A 46 -8.04 10.07 -11.37
CA ASN A 46 -9.32 9.68 -11.99
C ASN A 46 -10.25 10.85 -12.33
N ASN A 47 -9.89 11.63 -13.34
CA ASN A 47 -10.74 12.71 -13.83
C ASN A 47 -11.89 12.14 -14.67
N LEU A 48 -13.07 12.08 -14.05
CA LEU A 48 -14.33 11.88 -14.78
C LEU A 48 -14.51 13.00 -15.81
N THR A 49 -15.07 12.66 -16.95
CA THR A 49 -15.28 13.58 -18.08
C THR A 49 -16.74 13.65 -18.46
N ASP A 50 -17.11 14.79 -19.02
CA ASP A 50 -18.42 15.18 -19.56
C ASP A 50 -18.36 15.39 -21.08
N SER A 51 -17.21 15.09 -21.70
CA SER A 51 -17.03 15.30 -23.14
C SER A 51 -17.83 14.30 -23.96
N LEU A 52 -18.41 14.79 -25.06
CA LEU A 52 -19.01 13.98 -26.10
C LEU A 52 -18.07 13.90 -27.29
N LEU A 53 -17.82 12.70 -27.79
CA LEU A 53 -17.00 12.46 -28.97
C LEU A 53 -17.84 11.78 -30.05
N GLN A 54 -17.54 12.09 -31.30
CA GLN A 54 -18.10 11.44 -32.46
C GLN A 54 -16.97 10.81 -33.26
N TYR A 55 -17.05 9.49 -33.45
CA TYR A 55 -16.14 8.74 -34.31
C TYR A 55 -16.82 8.46 -35.64
N HIS A 56 -16.25 9.01 -36.72
CA HIS A 56 -16.70 8.75 -38.07
C HIS A 56 -16.10 7.44 -38.58
N VAL A 57 -16.94 6.44 -38.82
CA VAL A 57 -16.48 5.07 -39.12
C VAL A 57 -15.76 5.01 -40.47
N GLN A 58 -16.31 5.65 -41.51
CA GLN A 58 -15.70 5.64 -42.84
C GLN A 58 -14.41 6.46 -42.91
N GLN A 59 -14.39 7.61 -42.24
CA GLN A 59 -13.26 8.56 -42.29
C GLN A 59 -12.19 8.28 -41.23
N LYS A 60 -12.45 7.34 -40.30
CA LYS A 60 -11.57 6.97 -39.17
C LYS A 60 -11.10 8.17 -38.35
N LYS A 61 -11.97 9.16 -38.18
CA LYS A 61 -11.67 10.46 -37.58
C LYS A 61 -12.54 10.72 -36.37
N TRP A 62 -11.93 11.32 -35.36
CA TRP A 62 -12.60 11.81 -34.16
C TRP A 62 -13.00 13.27 -34.31
N THR A 63 -14.17 13.58 -33.79
CA THR A 63 -14.70 14.95 -33.64
C THR A 63 -15.14 15.14 -32.20
N ILE A 64 -14.76 16.26 -31.60
CA ILE A 64 -15.24 16.64 -30.27
C ILE A 64 -16.55 17.41 -30.45
N LEU A 65 -17.58 17.00 -29.71
CA LEU A 65 -18.89 17.65 -29.66
C LEU A 65 -19.02 18.42 -28.33
N PRO A 66 -20.00 19.35 -28.23
CA PRO A 66 -20.24 20.11 -27.01
C PRO A 66 -20.35 19.20 -25.77
N SER A 67 -19.71 19.60 -24.68
CA SER A 67 -19.71 18.83 -23.43
C SER A 67 -21.06 18.95 -22.71
N SER A 68 -21.39 17.93 -21.92
CA SER A 68 -22.67 17.87 -21.22
C SER A 68 -22.70 18.65 -19.90
N GLY A 69 -21.52 19.06 -19.39
CA GLY A 69 -21.38 19.67 -18.06
C GLY A 69 -21.55 18.68 -16.91
N VAL A 70 -21.92 17.41 -17.16
CA VAL A 70 -22.12 16.39 -16.13
C VAL A 70 -21.16 15.23 -16.35
N LYS A 71 -20.25 15.07 -15.40
CA LYS A 71 -19.22 14.05 -15.41
C LYS A 71 -19.77 12.75 -14.84
N ALA A 72 -19.73 11.68 -15.63
CA ALA A 72 -20.25 10.37 -15.23
C ALA A 72 -19.48 9.21 -15.87
N PHE A 73 -19.27 8.13 -15.11
CA PHE A 73 -18.84 6.83 -15.64
C PHE A 73 -19.76 5.71 -15.16
N LEU A 74 -19.76 4.58 -15.86
CA LEU A 74 -20.72 3.47 -15.69
C LEU A 74 -22.19 3.95 -15.75
N HIS A 75 -22.45 4.98 -16.54
CA HIS A 75 -23.80 5.37 -16.91
C HIS A 75 -24.27 4.53 -18.09
N SER A 76 -25.54 4.65 -18.46
CA SER A 76 -26.07 4.05 -19.68
C SER A 76 -26.57 5.14 -20.62
N ALA A 77 -26.68 4.81 -21.91
CA ALA A 77 -27.26 5.72 -22.89
C ALA A 77 -28.07 4.98 -23.94
N VAL A 78 -29.07 5.66 -24.46
CA VAL A 78 -29.91 5.18 -25.57
C VAL A 78 -30.04 6.24 -26.63
N LEU A 79 -30.13 5.79 -27.88
CA LEU A 79 -30.48 6.63 -29.01
C LEU A 79 -31.98 6.47 -29.29
N THR A 80 -32.72 7.58 -29.29
CA THR A 80 -34.13 7.58 -29.70
C THR A 80 -34.49 8.88 -30.39
N ASN A 81 -34.99 8.76 -31.63
CA ASN A 81 -35.57 9.89 -32.38
C ASN A 81 -34.65 11.13 -32.50
N GLY A 82 -33.38 10.92 -32.88
CA GLY A 82 -32.38 12.00 -33.02
C GLY A 82 -31.88 12.57 -31.70
N PHE A 83 -32.20 11.94 -30.58
CA PHE A 83 -31.69 12.27 -29.27
C PHE A 83 -30.80 11.16 -28.71
N LEU A 84 -29.63 11.55 -28.22
CA LEU A 84 -28.83 10.74 -27.32
C LEU A 84 -29.28 11.04 -25.88
N ILE A 85 -29.73 10.03 -25.16
CA ILE A 85 -30.21 10.17 -23.79
C ILE A 85 -29.28 9.42 -22.86
N THR A 86 -28.69 10.12 -21.89
CA THR A 86 -27.79 9.56 -20.87
C THR A 86 -28.51 9.45 -19.53
N ILE A 87 -28.34 8.32 -18.84
CA ILE A 87 -29.09 8.00 -17.61
C ILE A 87 -28.10 7.60 -16.52
N GLY A 88 -28.18 8.30 -15.38
CA GLY A 88 -27.45 7.97 -14.15
C GLY A 88 -25.94 7.93 -14.34
N GLY A 89 -25.28 7.07 -13.57
CA GLY A 89 -23.83 6.94 -13.54
C GLY A 89 -23.23 7.35 -12.21
N ASN A 90 -21.96 7.02 -12.02
CA ASN A 90 -21.19 7.40 -10.86
C ASN A 90 -20.49 8.75 -11.14
N GLY A 91 -20.77 9.73 -10.29
CA GLY A 91 -20.24 11.11 -10.38
C GLY A 91 -19.25 11.46 -9.27
N TYR A 92 -18.79 10.46 -8.50
CA TYR A 92 -17.94 10.67 -7.33
C TYR A 92 -16.58 11.27 -7.74
N ASN A 93 -16.27 12.45 -7.20
CA ASN A 93 -14.99 13.12 -7.41
C ASN A 93 -14.21 13.18 -6.09
N ILE A 94 -13.13 12.40 -6.03
CA ILE A 94 -12.28 12.16 -4.84
C ILE A 94 -11.62 13.46 -4.31
N GLY A 95 -11.55 14.53 -5.12
CA GLY A 95 -10.87 15.77 -4.76
C GLY A 95 -11.63 16.78 -3.91
N VAL A 96 -12.93 16.60 -3.63
CA VAL A 96 -13.75 17.60 -2.93
C VAL A 96 -14.29 17.05 -1.60
N LEU A 97 -13.61 17.38 -0.51
CA LEU A 97 -14.06 17.19 0.87
C LEU A 97 -15.36 17.98 1.12
N LYS A 98 -16.52 17.42 0.77
CA LYS A 98 -17.83 17.86 1.25
C LYS A 98 -18.52 16.72 1.96
N THR A 99 -19.06 17.03 3.13
CA THR A 99 -19.63 16.13 4.15
C THR A 99 -20.88 15.33 3.72
N ARG A 100 -21.36 15.50 2.48
CA ARG A 100 -22.42 14.70 1.84
C ARG A 100 -22.26 14.71 0.31
N GLN A 101 -21.37 13.91 -0.25
CA GLN A 101 -21.37 13.64 -1.68
C GLN A 101 -22.32 12.47 -2.01
N GLU A 102 -23.24 12.69 -2.94
CA GLU A 102 -23.98 11.59 -3.56
C GLU A 102 -23.05 10.89 -4.57
N CYS A 103 -22.90 9.56 -4.49
CA CYS A 103 -22.02 8.80 -5.37
C CYS A 103 -22.55 8.68 -6.82
N PHE A 104 -23.74 9.20 -7.10
CA PHE A 104 -24.47 9.01 -8.35
C PHE A 104 -24.85 10.36 -8.94
N THR A 105 -24.94 10.43 -10.27
CA THR A 105 -25.57 11.56 -10.94
C THR A 105 -27.08 11.40 -10.86
N ASN A 106 -27.79 12.46 -10.46
CA ASN A 106 -29.25 12.45 -10.33
C ASN A 106 -29.97 12.98 -11.58
N THR A 107 -29.22 13.29 -12.65
CA THR A 107 -29.73 13.90 -13.87
C THR A 107 -29.86 12.90 -15.02
N ILE A 108 -30.95 13.01 -15.77
CA ILE A 108 -31.04 12.46 -17.13
C ILE A 108 -30.73 13.59 -18.09
N GLN A 109 -29.81 13.38 -19.03
CA GLN A 109 -29.48 14.40 -20.03
C GLN A 109 -29.88 13.92 -21.42
N ILE A 110 -30.30 14.88 -22.24
CA ILE A 110 -30.73 14.67 -23.61
C ILE A 110 -29.87 15.56 -24.50
N TYR A 111 -29.12 14.97 -25.40
CA TYR A 111 -28.38 15.66 -26.44
C TYR A 111 -29.18 15.61 -27.75
N ASP A 112 -29.58 16.78 -28.25
CA ASP A 112 -30.16 16.90 -29.59
C ASP A 112 -29.02 16.86 -30.62
N ILE A 113 -28.96 15.78 -31.39
CA ILE A 113 -27.85 15.53 -32.31
C ILE A 113 -27.85 16.54 -33.46
N ALA A 114 -29.05 16.91 -33.95
CA ALA A 114 -29.18 17.89 -35.03
C ALA A 114 -28.84 19.30 -34.55
N CYS A 115 -29.25 19.65 -33.32
CA CYS A 115 -28.97 20.98 -32.75
C CYS A 115 -27.60 21.09 -32.07
N LYS A 116 -26.94 19.96 -31.78
CA LYS A 116 -25.72 19.89 -30.98
C LYS A 116 -25.84 20.52 -29.59
N VAL A 117 -27.01 20.41 -28.95
CA VAL A 117 -27.29 21.05 -27.64
C VAL A 117 -27.69 20.00 -26.60
N TRP A 118 -27.20 20.19 -25.38
CA TRP A 118 -27.60 19.43 -24.20
C TRP A 118 -28.80 20.04 -23.48
N LEU A 119 -29.71 19.18 -23.02
CA LEU A 119 -30.89 19.50 -22.25
C LEU A 119 -30.90 18.62 -20.99
N ASN A 120 -31.14 19.23 -19.84
CA ASN A 120 -31.27 18.49 -18.58
C ASN A 120 -32.74 18.18 -18.32
N VAL A 121 -33.04 16.92 -18.02
CA VAL A 121 -34.38 16.47 -17.64
C VAL A 121 -34.39 16.15 -16.16
N SER A 122 -35.13 16.96 -15.39
CA SER A 122 -35.42 16.71 -14.00
C SER A 122 -36.48 15.60 -13.91
N VAL A 123 -36.11 14.43 -13.41
CA VAL A 123 -37.08 13.35 -13.15
C VAL A 123 -37.29 13.23 -11.64
N ASN A 124 -38.54 13.33 -11.19
CA ASN A 124 -38.95 13.12 -9.80
C ASN A 124 -38.93 11.62 -9.43
N SER A 125 -37.84 10.90 -9.68
CA SER A 125 -37.74 9.47 -9.38
C SER A 125 -36.31 9.01 -9.11
N ASP A 126 -36.13 8.02 -8.24
CA ASP A 126 -34.85 7.38 -7.91
C ASP A 126 -34.20 6.59 -9.07
N VAL A 127 -34.78 6.61 -10.28
CA VAL A 127 -34.29 5.88 -11.46
C VAL A 127 -32.84 6.23 -11.80
N SER A 128 -32.47 7.51 -11.71
CA SER A 128 -31.12 8.00 -12.04
C SER A 128 -30.08 7.69 -10.97
N ARG A 129 -30.48 7.37 -9.74
CA ARG A 129 -29.58 7.14 -8.59
C ARG A 129 -28.96 5.74 -8.60
N ARG A 130 -28.31 5.40 -9.71
CA ARG A 130 -27.65 4.10 -9.94
C ARG A 130 -26.57 4.23 -11.00
N TYR A 131 -25.60 3.32 -10.95
CA TYR A 131 -24.61 3.13 -12.01
C TYR A 131 -24.44 1.63 -12.32
N GLY A 132 -23.73 1.29 -13.39
CA GLY A 132 -23.52 -0.10 -13.81
C GLY A 132 -24.78 -0.78 -14.37
N HIS A 133 -25.81 0.01 -14.70
CA HIS A 133 -27.07 -0.46 -15.26
C HIS A 133 -27.01 -0.46 -16.79
N SER A 134 -27.97 -1.13 -17.42
CA SER A 134 -28.15 -1.10 -18.88
C SER A 134 -29.47 -0.43 -19.23
N SER A 135 -29.51 0.31 -20.33
CA SER A 135 -30.74 0.89 -20.84
C SER A 135 -30.98 0.52 -22.29
N VAL A 136 -32.25 0.39 -22.66
CA VAL A 136 -32.69 0.05 -24.01
C VAL A 136 -33.94 0.85 -24.38
N ALA A 137 -33.94 1.44 -25.56
CA ALA A 137 -35.12 2.08 -26.13
C ALA A 137 -35.92 1.07 -26.95
N PHE A 138 -37.20 0.88 -26.62
CA PHE A 138 -38.09 -0.06 -27.30
C PHE A 138 -39.55 0.41 -27.20
N ASN A 139 -40.29 0.40 -28.30
CA ASN A 139 -41.73 0.75 -28.38
C ASN A 139 -42.10 2.05 -27.63
N ASN A 140 -41.48 3.18 -27.99
CA ASN A 140 -41.72 4.50 -27.37
C ASN A 140 -41.53 4.54 -25.85
N ALA A 141 -40.69 3.65 -25.33
CA ALA A 141 -40.29 3.63 -23.95
C ALA A 141 -38.80 3.35 -23.84
N ILE A 142 -38.22 3.82 -22.74
CA ILE A 142 -36.85 3.51 -22.35
C ILE A 142 -36.92 2.62 -21.12
N TYR A 143 -36.29 1.46 -21.19
CA TYR A 143 -36.16 0.53 -20.09
C TYR A 143 -34.79 0.69 -19.46
N VAL A 144 -34.76 0.81 -18.14
CA VAL A 144 -33.54 0.83 -17.33
C VAL A 144 -33.52 -0.44 -16.49
N LEU A 145 -32.51 -1.28 -16.70
CA LEU A 145 -32.41 -2.62 -16.16
C LEU A 145 -31.31 -2.66 -15.10
N TYR A 146 -31.64 -3.16 -13.90
CA TYR A 146 -30.68 -3.45 -12.84
C TYR A 146 -29.86 -2.22 -12.42
N GLY A 147 -28.71 -2.44 -11.77
CA GLY A 147 -27.75 -1.40 -11.41
C GLY A 147 -27.24 -1.54 -9.99
N PHE A 148 -26.46 -0.55 -9.56
CA PHE A 148 -25.91 -0.48 -8.21
C PHE A 148 -26.08 0.92 -7.62
N ASN A 149 -26.51 0.98 -6.35
CA ASN A 149 -26.65 2.21 -5.57
C ASN A 149 -26.11 2.07 -4.13
N GLY A 150 -25.23 1.09 -3.90
CA GLY A 150 -24.87 0.56 -2.58
C GLY A 150 -25.38 -0.87 -2.37
N GLN A 151 -26.40 -1.27 -3.14
CA GLN A 151 -26.87 -2.65 -3.26
C GLN A 151 -27.00 -3.02 -4.74
N MET A 152 -26.87 -4.31 -5.06
CA MET A 152 -27.19 -4.82 -6.39
C MET A 152 -28.71 -4.81 -6.59
N LEU A 153 -29.17 -4.03 -7.57
CA LEU A 153 -30.57 -3.81 -7.87
C LEU A 153 -31.09 -4.86 -8.85
N LYS A 154 -32.31 -5.36 -8.60
CA LYS A 154 -33.00 -6.37 -9.41
C LYS A 154 -34.28 -5.84 -10.10
N ASP A 155 -34.43 -4.52 -10.15
CA ASP A 155 -35.60 -3.83 -10.66
C ASP A 155 -35.48 -3.46 -12.14
N VAL A 156 -36.63 -3.16 -12.75
CA VAL A 156 -36.74 -2.69 -14.14
C VAL A 156 -37.63 -1.45 -14.14
N TRP A 157 -37.09 -0.35 -14.66
CA TRP A 157 -37.83 0.90 -14.80
C TRP A 157 -38.22 1.14 -16.24
N LYS A 158 -39.44 1.63 -16.46
CA LYS A 158 -39.97 2.01 -17.76
C LYS A 158 -40.26 3.50 -17.78
N MET A 159 -39.54 4.25 -18.59
CA MET A 159 -39.80 5.67 -18.87
C MET A 159 -40.54 5.79 -20.19
N ILE A 160 -41.76 6.31 -20.17
CA ILE A 160 -42.57 6.53 -21.37
C ILE A 160 -42.12 7.85 -22.01
N THR A 161 -41.75 7.82 -23.30
CA THR A 161 -41.42 9.06 -24.02
C THR A 161 -42.70 9.81 -24.40
N PRO A 162 -42.70 11.16 -24.41
CA PRO A 162 -43.86 11.96 -24.79
C PRO A 162 -44.43 11.56 -26.15
N ASP A 163 -45.75 11.49 -26.24
CA ASP A 163 -46.45 11.33 -27.51
C ASP A 163 -46.70 12.71 -28.14
N CYS A 164 -46.22 12.89 -29.38
CA CYS A 164 -46.43 14.12 -30.14
C CYS A 164 -47.92 14.38 -30.37
N SER A 165 -48.74 13.34 -30.48
CA SER A 165 -50.19 13.47 -30.74
C SER A 165 -50.95 14.24 -29.64
N ALA A 166 -50.37 14.35 -28.44
CA ALA A 166 -50.94 15.10 -27.33
C ALA A 166 -50.94 16.62 -27.55
N ALA A 167 -50.11 17.15 -28.46
CA ALA A 167 -50.04 18.58 -28.76
C ALA A 167 -50.92 18.95 -29.97
N SER A 168 -51.85 19.88 -29.76
CA SER A 168 -52.75 20.39 -30.81
C SER A 168 -52.30 21.73 -31.40
N ARG A 169 -51.31 22.40 -30.80
CA ARG A 169 -50.80 23.70 -31.25
C ARG A 169 -49.34 23.60 -31.71
N PRO A 170 -48.92 24.39 -32.72
CA PRO A 170 -47.55 24.40 -33.21
C PRO A 170 -46.50 24.68 -32.13
N GLU A 171 -46.75 25.67 -31.27
CA GLU A 171 -45.83 26.07 -30.20
C GLU A 171 -45.63 24.94 -29.17
N THR A 172 -46.72 24.30 -28.75
CA THR A 172 -46.68 23.17 -27.82
C THR A 172 -46.09 21.91 -28.44
N CYS A 173 -46.23 21.72 -29.75
CA CYS A 173 -45.64 20.59 -30.47
C CYS A 173 -44.12 20.73 -30.56
N ASN A 174 -43.66 21.94 -30.93
CA ASN A 174 -42.25 22.24 -31.11
C ASN A 174 -41.47 22.30 -29.79
N SER A 175 -42.14 22.49 -28.65
CA SER A 175 -41.51 22.52 -27.32
C SER A 175 -41.34 21.13 -26.68
N ILE A 176 -41.88 20.06 -27.27
CA ILE A 176 -41.67 18.69 -26.77
C ILE A 176 -40.19 18.31 -26.94
N ARG A 177 -39.52 18.04 -25.81
CA ARG A 177 -38.08 17.69 -25.75
C ARG A 177 -37.76 16.49 -24.87
N GLY A 178 -38.76 15.74 -24.37
CA GLY A 178 -38.58 14.61 -23.45
C GLY A 178 -38.20 13.28 -24.11
N GLY A 179 -37.31 13.28 -25.11
CA GLY A 179 -36.87 12.06 -25.81
C GLY A 179 -37.73 11.64 -27.01
N THR A 180 -38.57 12.54 -27.52
CA THR A 180 -39.23 12.43 -28.82
C THR A 180 -39.26 13.79 -29.49
N LYS A 181 -38.76 13.86 -30.71
CA LYS A 181 -38.78 15.05 -31.56
C LYS A 181 -40.08 15.08 -32.34
N CYS A 182 -40.79 16.19 -32.26
CA CYS A 182 -42.10 16.37 -32.86
C CYS A 182 -42.08 17.50 -33.88
N ILE A 183 -42.89 17.37 -34.93
CA ILE A 183 -43.09 18.36 -35.98
C ILE A 183 -44.58 18.61 -36.16
N PHE A 184 -44.97 19.89 -36.23
CA PHE A 184 -46.35 20.25 -36.51
C PHE A 184 -46.56 20.39 -38.02
N THR A 185 -47.35 19.51 -38.61
CA THR A 185 -47.67 19.51 -40.04
C THR A 185 -49.14 19.17 -40.28
N GLU A 186 -49.75 19.77 -41.30
CA GLU A 186 -51.14 19.49 -41.69
C GLU A 186 -52.16 19.58 -40.52
N ARG A 187 -51.98 20.57 -39.61
CA ARG A 187 -52.79 20.80 -38.39
C ARG A 187 -52.70 19.69 -37.34
N SER A 188 -51.68 18.84 -37.39
CA SER A 188 -51.43 17.77 -36.43
C SER A 188 -49.97 17.79 -35.99
N CYS A 189 -49.72 17.38 -34.73
CA CYS A 189 -48.36 17.20 -34.23
C CYS A 189 -47.96 15.73 -34.42
N LEU A 190 -46.96 15.50 -35.25
CA LEU A 190 -46.47 14.16 -35.58
C LEU A 190 -45.06 13.97 -35.04
N ARG A 191 -44.68 12.71 -34.85
CA ARG A 191 -43.30 12.35 -34.55
C ARG A 191 -42.45 12.65 -35.78
N LEU A 192 -41.33 13.35 -35.58
CA LEU A 192 -40.38 13.65 -36.65
C LEU A 192 -39.67 12.34 -37.04
N ASP A 193 -39.99 11.81 -38.21
CA ASP A 193 -39.17 10.83 -38.93
C ASP A 193 -38.14 11.58 -39.80
N PRO A 194 -36.83 11.44 -39.52
CA PRO A 194 -35.77 12.12 -40.27
C PRO A 194 -35.61 11.59 -41.71
N HIS A 195 -36.23 10.47 -42.07
CA HIS A 195 -36.17 9.88 -43.41
C HIS A 195 -37.37 10.25 -44.29
N VAL A 196 -38.32 11.04 -43.78
CA VAL A 196 -39.53 11.46 -44.48
C VAL A 196 -39.48 12.96 -44.79
N SER A 197 -39.75 13.31 -46.05
CA SER A 197 -39.86 14.71 -46.48
C SER A 197 -41.25 15.25 -46.15
N TYR A 198 -41.32 16.24 -45.25
CA TYR A 198 -42.58 16.90 -44.89
C TYR A 198 -42.87 18.04 -45.86
N LYS A 199 -44.10 18.12 -46.39
CA LYS A 199 -44.53 19.23 -47.26
C LYS A 199 -44.37 20.56 -46.50
N GLN A 200 -43.56 21.45 -47.06
CA GLN A 200 -43.41 22.79 -46.50
C GLN A 200 -44.70 23.62 -46.72
N PRO A 201 -45.09 24.49 -45.77
CA PRO A 201 -46.19 25.41 -45.98
C PRO A 201 -45.85 26.38 -47.12
N PHE A 202 -46.82 26.70 -47.99
CA PHE A 202 -46.66 27.62 -49.13
C PHE A 202 -46.01 28.99 -48.77
N LEU A 203 -46.14 29.44 -47.52
CA LEU A 203 -45.51 30.67 -47.01
C LEU A 203 -43.98 30.60 -46.86
N SER A 204 -43.37 29.42 -46.70
CA SER A 204 -41.91 29.25 -46.68
C SER A 204 -41.29 29.19 -48.09
N LEU A 205 -42.12 29.15 -49.14
CA LEU A 205 -41.67 29.28 -50.53
C LEU A 205 -41.58 30.75 -50.99
N LEU A 206 -42.30 31.65 -50.31
CA LEU A 206 -42.40 33.09 -50.64
C LEU A 206 -41.38 33.96 -49.89
N LYS A 207 -40.89 33.49 -48.74
CA LYS A 207 -39.66 33.96 -48.11
C LYS A 207 -38.59 32.98 -48.54
N ASP A 208 -37.43 33.43 -49.01
CA ASP A 208 -36.33 32.58 -49.49
C ASP A 208 -35.76 31.69 -48.36
N GLU A 209 -36.52 30.69 -47.92
CA GLU A 209 -36.26 29.81 -46.78
C GLU A 209 -35.79 28.42 -47.23
N LYS A 210 -35.21 28.30 -48.43
CA LYS A 210 -34.54 27.06 -48.87
C LYS A 210 -33.34 26.67 -47.98
N THR A 211 -32.92 27.53 -47.06
CA THR A 211 -31.87 27.30 -46.06
C THR A 211 -32.39 27.22 -44.62
N ARG A 212 -33.70 27.15 -44.39
CA ARG A 212 -34.31 27.31 -43.05
C ARG A 212 -34.91 26.05 -42.42
N SER A 213 -34.61 24.87 -42.97
CA SER A 213 -35.02 23.57 -42.40
C SER A 213 -34.21 23.11 -41.17
N MET A 214 -33.27 23.92 -40.65
CA MET A 214 -32.49 23.63 -39.41
C MET A 214 -32.57 24.76 -38.37
N LEU A 215 -33.48 25.72 -38.51
CA LEU A 215 -33.60 26.91 -37.65
C LEU A 215 -34.64 26.75 -36.53
N ALA A 216 -34.69 25.56 -35.90
CA ALA A 216 -35.49 25.29 -34.69
C ALA A 216 -34.62 24.98 -33.46
N CYS A 217 -33.31 25.27 -33.54
CA CYS A 217 -32.41 25.29 -32.40
C CYS A 217 -32.34 26.76 -31.95
N GLY A 218 -32.84 27.08 -30.74
CA GLY A 218 -32.85 28.45 -30.24
C GLY A 218 -31.45 29.06 -30.27
N LEU A 219 -31.31 30.25 -30.86
CA LEU A 219 -30.08 31.05 -30.91
C LEU A 219 -29.65 31.51 -29.50
N LEU A 220 -29.13 30.59 -28.70
CA LEU A 220 -28.40 30.93 -27.48
C LEU A 220 -26.90 30.77 -27.78
N SER A 221 -26.28 31.93 -28.04
CA SER A 221 -24.85 32.26 -28.11
C SER A 221 -23.92 31.43 -29.01
N VAL A 222 -24.22 31.39 -30.32
CA VAL A 222 -23.27 30.93 -31.37
C VAL A 222 -21.88 31.59 -31.23
N ARG A 223 -21.85 32.88 -30.87
CA ARG A 223 -20.61 33.67 -30.76
C ARG A 223 -19.65 33.15 -29.68
N GLN A 224 -20.14 32.85 -28.47
CA GLN A 224 -19.32 32.23 -27.41
C GLN A 224 -18.85 30.82 -27.80
N SER A 225 -19.69 30.05 -28.48
CA SER A 225 -19.35 28.69 -28.91
C SER A 225 -18.28 28.63 -30.00
N CYS A 226 -18.22 29.61 -30.90
CA CYS A 226 -17.14 29.70 -31.89
C CYS A 226 -15.83 30.14 -31.23
N GLU A 227 -15.87 31.16 -30.37
CA GLU A 227 -14.69 31.73 -29.70
C GLU A 227 -13.95 30.74 -28.78
N GLU A 228 -14.63 29.69 -28.30
CA GLU A 228 -14.02 28.58 -27.53
C GLU A 228 -13.18 27.61 -28.38
N GLN A 229 -13.30 27.65 -29.71
CA GLN A 229 -12.59 26.72 -30.60
C GLN A 229 -11.23 27.30 -31.03
N SER A 230 -10.16 26.58 -30.71
CA SER A 230 -8.79 26.98 -31.01
C SER A 230 -8.20 26.39 -32.29
N ASP A 231 -8.93 25.53 -33.00
CA ASP A 231 -8.43 24.88 -34.22
C ASP A 231 -9.45 24.89 -35.38
N CYS A 232 -8.91 24.90 -36.60
CA CYS A 232 -9.69 25.01 -37.82
C CYS A 232 -10.75 23.93 -37.97
N VAL A 233 -10.40 22.68 -37.66
CA VAL A 233 -11.30 21.55 -37.89
C VAL A 233 -12.45 21.60 -36.88
N SER A 234 -12.16 21.79 -35.60
CA SER A 234 -13.19 21.89 -34.56
C SER A 234 -14.09 23.10 -34.79
N CYS A 235 -13.52 24.24 -35.23
CA CYS A 235 -14.27 25.44 -35.57
C CYS A 235 -15.30 25.22 -36.68
N VAL A 236 -14.88 24.72 -37.84
CA VAL A 236 -15.77 24.57 -39.01
C VAL A 236 -16.75 23.40 -38.88
N LEU A 237 -16.57 22.55 -37.86
CA LEU A 237 -17.54 21.53 -37.49
C LEU A 237 -18.64 22.08 -36.57
N GLN A 238 -18.47 23.25 -35.95
CA GLN A 238 -19.53 23.90 -35.19
C GLN A 238 -20.58 24.54 -36.10
N LEU A 239 -21.84 24.39 -35.71
CA LEU A 239 -22.96 24.91 -36.49
C LEU A 239 -22.89 26.45 -36.47
N ALA A 240 -22.90 27.06 -37.66
CA ALA A 240 -22.78 28.51 -37.83
C ALA A 240 -21.44 29.14 -37.38
N CYS A 241 -20.35 28.37 -37.34
CA CYS A 241 -18.98 28.89 -37.20
C CYS A 241 -18.16 28.71 -38.48
N GLY A 242 -17.07 29.48 -38.60
CA GLY A 242 -16.12 29.40 -39.70
C GLY A 242 -14.73 29.85 -39.26
N TRP A 243 -13.70 29.33 -39.92
CA TRP A 243 -12.31 29.56 -39.52
C TRP A 243 -11.63 30.61 -40.39
N CYS A 244 -10.98 31.58 -39.74
CA CYS A 244 -10.12 32.57 -40.39
C CYS A 244 -8.65 32.10 -40.34
N ALA A 245 -8.11 31.72 -41.49
CA ALA A 245 -6.77 31.17 -41.61
C ALA A 245 -5.66 32.17 -41.26
N SER A 246 -5.85 33.45 -41.56
CA SER A 246 -4.85 34.51 -41.33
C SER A 246 -4.72 34.93 -39.87
N GLY A 247 -5.80 34.79 -39.09
CA GLY A 247 -5.84 35.15 -37.66
C GLY A 247 -5.78 33.97 -36.69
N HIS A 248 -5.92 32.73 -37.19
CA HIS A 248 -6.18 31.53 -36.37
C HIS A 248 -7.36 31.69 -35.39
N GLN A 249 -8.45 32.30 -35.87
CA GLN A 249 -9.61 32.61 -35.06
C GLN A 249 -10.84 31.92 -35.61
N CYS A 250 -11.65 31.36 -34.70
CA CYS A 250 -12.95 30.83 -35.00
C CYS A 250 -14.02 31.89 -34.77
N LEU A 251 -14.77 32.23 -35.81
CA LEU A 251 -15.79 33.26 -35.79
C LEU A 251 -17.12 32.70 -36.29
N PRO A 252 -18.25 33.36 -36.03
CA PRO A 252 -19.51 33.02 -36.68
C PRO A 252 -19.37 33.01 -38.22
N ALA A 253 -20.01 32.05 -38.90
CA ALA A 253 -19.84 31.78 -40.33
C ALA A 253 -20.32 32.92 -41.25
N ASP A 254 -21.06 33.87 -40.70
CA ASP A 254 -21.55 35.11 -41.29
C ASP A 254 -20.62 36.31 -41.02
N SER A 255 -19.58 36.15 -40.22
CA SER A 255 -18.56 37.17 -39.95
C SER A 255 -17.49 37.21 -41.04
N GLU A 256 -16.87 38.37 -41.20
CA GLU A 256 -15.73 38.58 -42.11
C GLU A 256 -14.41 38.44 -41.34
N CYS A 257 -13.41 37.80 -41.96
CA CYS A 257 -12.07 37.75 -41.40
C CYS A 257 -11.43 39.14 -41.45
N LEU A 258 -10.69 39.50 -40.39
CA LEU A 258 -10.05 40.82 -40.25
C LEU A 258 -9.16 41.20 -41.45
N ASP A 259 -8.61 40.21 -42.16
CA ASP A 259 -7.69 40.41 -43.29
C ASP A 259 -8.36 40.24 -44.67
N GLY A 260 -9.70 40.19 -44.73
CA GLY A 260 -10.46 40.09 -45.98
C GLY A 260 -10.42 38.72 -46.69
N GLN A 261 -9.80 37.70 -46.08
CA GLN A 261 -9.86 36.32 -46.58
C GLN A 261 -11.24 35.69 -46.36
N ALA A 262 -11.61 34.78 -47.26
CA ALA A 262 -12.87 34.04 -47.14
C ALA A 262 -12.83 33.08 -45.93
N ILE A 263 -13.84 33.17 -45.08
CA ILE A 263 -14.00 32.29 -43.92
C ILE A 263 -14.18 30.84 -44.38
N LEU A 264 -13.37 29.93 -43.83
CA LEU A 264 -13.48 28.50 -44.15
C LEU A 264 -14.73 27.94 -43.47
N LYS A 265 -15.60 27.29 -44.26
CA LYS A 265 -16.86 26.68 -43.77
C LYS A 265 -16.88 25.15 -43.91
N SER A 266 -15.81 24.57 -44.46
CA SER A 266 -15.67 23.12 -44.61
C SER A 266 -14.29 22.67 -44.15
N TRP A 267 -14.26 21.53 -43.47
CA TRP A 267 -13.05 20.99 -42.87
C TRP A 267 -12.01 20.55 -43.88
N GLU A 268 -12.39 20.21 -45.13
CA GLU A 268 -11.43 19.79 -46.18
C GLU A 268 -10.50 20.93 -46.61
N LYS A 269 -10.90 22.17 -46.34
CA LYS A 269 -10.13 23.37 -46.68
C LYS A 269 -9.20 23.83 -45.56
N CYS A 270 -9.15 23.10 -44.45
CA CYS A 270 -8.25 23.42 -43.34
C CYS A 270 -6.78 23.14 -43.73
N PRO A 271 -5.85 24.09 -43.49
CA PRO A 271 -4.47 24.01 -44.00
C PRO A 271 -3.63 22.80 -43.51
N ASN A 272 -4.03 22.15 -42.41
CA ASN A 272 -3.26 21.08 -41.76
C ASN A 272 -3.95 19.71 -41.83
N LEU A 273 -4.21 19.21 -43.05
CA LEU A 273 -4.67 17.83 -43.26
C LEU A 273 -3.57 16.83 -43.63
N LYS A 274 -2.31 17.29 -43.79
CA LYS A 274 -1.21 16.45 -44.29
C LYS A 274 -0.12 16.06 -43.29
N ASN A 275 -0.06 16.70 -42.13
CA ASN A 275 0.82 16.27 -41.03
C ASN A 275 -0.07 15.90 -39.85
N VAL A 276 -0.36 14.61 -39.71
CA VAL A 276 -0.92 14.08 -38.46
C VAL A 276 0.19 14.25 -37.43
N GLU A 277 0.06 15.25 -36.55
CA GLU A 277 0.98 15.39 -35.42
C GLU A 277 0.97 14.08 -34.62
N PRO A 278 2.15 13.52 -34.31
CA PRO A 278 2.23 12.28 -33.55
C PRO A 278 1.66 12.52 -32.15
N ARG A 279 0.97 11.51 -31.59
CA ARG A 279 0.30 11.60 -30.29
C ARG A 279 1.24 12.20 -29.22
N PRO A 280 0.85 13.28 -28.52
CA PRO A 280 1.71 13.89 -27.51
C PRO A 280 2.16 12.88 -26.44
N CYS A 281 3.46 12.86 -26.12
CA CYS A 281 4.03 11.93 -25.16
C CYS A 281 3.43 12.07 -23.75
N SER A 282 3.03 13.29 -23.38
CA SER A 282 2.34 13.60 -22.12
C SER A 282 1.00 12.86 -21.94
N MET A 283 0.41 12.31 -23.01
CA MET A 283 -0.79 11.48 -22.93
C MET A 283 -0.52 10.02 -22.52
N ALA A 284 0.73 9.59 -22.51
CA ALA A 284 1.17 8.30 -22.00
C ALA A 284 1.58 8.45 -20.52
N ASN A 285 0.76 7.90 -19.62
CA ASN A 285 0.88 8.16 -18.19
C ASN A 285 1.65 7.08 -17.41
N ASP A 286 2.06 6.02 -18.10
CA ASP A 286 2.89 4.96 -17.54
C ASP A 286 3.95 4.52 -18.55
N CYS A 287 4.96 3.83 -18.05
CA CYS A 287 6.12 3.42 -18.84
C CYS A 287 5.74 2.54 -20.05
N HIS A 288 4.81 1.61 -19.90
CA HIS A 288 4.42 0.71 -21.00
C HIS A 288 3.65 1.48 -22.07
N SER A 289 2.69 2.32 -21.67
CA SER A 289 1.96 3.21 -22.58
C SER A 289 2.92 4.14 -23.34
N CYS A 290 4.00 4.59 -22.69
CA CYS A 290 5.03 5.41 -23.31
C CYS A 290 5.88 4.64 -24.33
N GLN A 291 6.27 3.39 -24.02
CA GLN A 291 7.08 2.56 -24.91
C GLN A 291 6.38 2.17 -26.21
N VAL A 292 5.04 2.16 -26.22
CA VAL A 292 4.27 1.92 -27.44
C VAL A 292 4.42 3.08 -28.44
N LEU A 293 4.76 4.29 -27.98
CA LEU A 293 4.95 5.46 -28.83
C LEU A 293 6.40 5.57 -29.28
N SER A 294 6.66 5.32 -30.56
CA SER A 294 8.02 5.26 -31.12
C SER A 294 8.81 6.57 -31.02
N HIS A 295 8.13 7.72 -30.91
CA HIS A 295 8.72 9.06 -30.76
C HIS A 295 8.87 9.51 -29.30
N CYS A 296 8.45 8.70 -28.33
CA CYS A 296 8.51 9.02 -26.91
C CYS A 296 9.48 8.12 -26.15
N ARG A 297 9.88 8.60 -24.96
CA ARG A 297 10.76 7.90 -24.01
C ARG A 297 10.25 8.12 -22.59
N TRP A 298 10.34 7.08 -21.77
CA TRP A 298 10.03 7.20 -20.35
C TRP A 298 11.23 7.78 -19.62
N PHE A 299 11.06 8.94 -18.99
CA PHE A 299 12.12 9.64 -18.28
C PHE A 299 11.86 9.62 -16.77
N LEU A 300 12.90 9.26 -16.00
CA LEU A 300 12.87 9.25 -14.55
C LEU A 300 13.82 10.34 -14.00
N PRO A 301 13.31 11.41 -13.38
CA PRO A 301 14.16 12.41 -12.74
C PRO A 301 14.91 11.83 -11.52
N GLU A 302 16.20 12.15 -11.40
CA GLU A 302 17.04 11.71 -10.27
C GLU A 302 16.44 12.13 -8.92
N GLY A 303 16.45 11.20 -7.94
CA GLY A 303 15.87 11.43 -6.63
C GLY A 303 14.34 11.36 -6.56
N THR A 304 13.66 11.05 -7.67
CA THR A 304 12.20 10.91 -7.71
C THR A 304 11.76 9.52 -8.16
N ASN A 305 10.70 8.98 -7.54
CA ASN A 305 10.04 7.73 -7.95
C ASN A 305 8.90 7.97 -8.96
N LYS A 306 8.83 9.17 -9.56
CA LYS A 306 7.75 9.61 -10.46
C LYS A 306 8.34 9.89 -11.84
N GLY A 307 8.22 8.92 -12.74
CA GLY A 307 8.58 9.09 -14.14
C GLY A 307 7.48 9.77 -14.96
N SER A 308 7.87 10.32 -16.10
CA SER A 308 6.98 10.94 -17.08
C SER A 308 7.39 10.53 -18.49
N CYS A 309 6.42 10.40 -19.38
CA CYS A 309 6.69 10.16 -20.80
C CYS A 309 6.98 11.49 -21.50
N ILE A 310 8.18 11.62 -22.07
CA ILE A 310 8.66 12.81 -22.76
C ILE A 310 9.00 12.49 -24.22
N SER A 311 9.13 13.51 -25.06
CA SER A 311 9.62 13.31 -26.42
C SER A 311 11.12 12.96 -26.42
N LYS A 312 11.60 12.28 -27.47
CA LYS A 312 13.03 12.01 -27.64
C LYS A 312 13.85 13.30 -27.75
N GLU A 313 13.27 14.37 -28.28
CA GLU A 313 13.90 15.69 -28.36
C GLU A 313 14.02 16.34 -26.96
N GLU A 314 12.98 16.24 -26.14
CA GLU A 314 13.00 16.72 -24.74
C GLU A 314 14.04 15.97 -23.90
N GLU A 315 14.21 14.66 -24.13
CA GLU A 315 15.23 13.85 -23.45
C GLU A 315 16.64 14.41 -23.69
N VAL A 316 16.97 14.75 -24.94
CA VAL A 316 18.28 15.32 -25.31
C VAL A 316 18.52 16.65 -24.60
N LEU A 317 17.51 17.51 -24.53
CA LEU A 317 17.61 18.81 -23.85
C LEU A 317 17.81 18.64 -22.33
N LEU A 318 17.07 17.74 -21.70
CA LEU A 318 17.17 17.48 -20.25
C LEU A 318 18.51 16.84 -19.86
N LEU A 319 19.06 15.96 -20.70
CA LEU A 319 20.39 15.38 -20.50
C LEU A 319 21.50 16.43 -20.65
N ALA A 320 21.37 17.34 -21.62
CA ALA A 320 22.31 18.45 -21.81
C ALA A 320 22.28 19.42 -20.61
N GLU A 321 21.10 19.74 -20.09
CA GLU A 321 20.96 20.59 -18.90
C GLU A 321 21.59 19.93 -17.66
N ARG A 322 21.42 18.61 -17.49
CA ARG A 322 22.06 17.85 -16.41
C ARG A 322 23.59 17.90 -16.51
N GLN A 323 24.13 17.72 -17.72
CA GLN A 323 25.57 17.79 -17.95
C GLN A 323 26.12 19.17 -17.60
N ASN A 324 25.43 20.25 -17.97
CA ASN A 324 25.84 21.61 -17.62
C ASN A 324 25.83 21.85 -16.10
N LYS A 325 24.80 21.40 -15.38
CA LYS A 325 24.73 21.52 -13.91
C LYS A 325 25.87 20.76 -13.20
N GLU A 326 26.25 19.59 -13.70
CA GLU A 326 27.37 18.84 -13.14
C GLU A 326 28.71 19.53 -13.43
N LEU A 327 28.88 20.13 -14.61
CA LEU A 327 30.04 20.97 -14.91
C LEU A 327 30.14 22.19 -13.99
N GLU A 328 29.02 22.86 -13.71
CA GLU A 328 28.96 23.97 -12.75
C GLU A 328 29.33 23.52 -11.33
N ARG A 329 28.84 22.35 -10.90
CA ARG A 329 29.17 21.74 -9.60
C ARG A 329 30.67 21.42 -9.48
N ILE A 330 31.28 20.84 -10.51
CA ILE A 330 32.73 20.55 -10.55
C ILE A 330 33.55 21.85 -10.51
N ASN A 331 33.14 22.88 -11.24
CA ASN A 331 33.79 24.20 -11.23
C ASN A 331 33.69 24.89 -9.86
N ALA A 332 32.61 24.66 -9.10
CA ALA A 332 32.45 25.20 -7.76
C ALA A 332 33.30 24.50 -6.67
N GLU A 333 33.68 23.23 -6.88
CA GLU A 333 34.41 22.41 -5.89
C GLU A 333 35.95 22.40 -6.09
N ASN A 334 36.52 23.13 -7.06
CA ASN A 334 37.97 23.23 -7.32
C ASN A 334 38.70 21.87 -7.45
N LEU A 335 38.04 20.83 -7.99
CA LEU A 335 38.68 19.54 -8.27
C LEU A 335 39.59 19.63 -9.52
N PRO A 336 40.80 19.05 -9.49
CA PRO A 336 41.71 19.10 -10.64
C PRO A 336 41.17 18.28 -11.83
N LEU A 337 41.14 18.91 -13.01
CA LEU A 337 40.57 18.43 -14.28
C LEU A 337 41.12 17.10 -14.85
N ASN A 338 42.11 16.46 -14.22
CA ASN A 338 42.85 15.37 -14.84
C ASN A 338 42.32 13.95 -14.60
N HIS A 339 41.26 13.75 -13.83
CA HIS A 339 40.59 12.44 -13.75
C HIS A 339 39.07 12.59 -13.60
N VAL A 340 38.40 12.94 -14.70
CA VAL A 340 36.97 12.66 -14.83
C VAL A 340 36.77 11.91 -16.15
N HIS A 341 36.93 10.59 -16.10
CA HIS A 341 36.26 9.74 -17.07
C HIS A 341 34.76 9.85 -16.79
N ILE A 342 34.05 10.64 -17.59
CA ILE A 342 32.59 10.59 -17.63
C ILE A 342 32.26 9.18 -18.14
N ASN A 343 31.83 8.30 -17.24
CA ASN A 343 31.35 6.98 -17.62
C ASN A 343 30.07 7.16 -18.43
N HIS A 344 30.21 7.19 -19.76
CA HIS A 344 29.08 7.18 -20.70
C HIS A 344 28.18 5.94 -20.53
N GLU A 345 28.65 4.91 -19.80
CA GLU A 345 27.87 3.72 -19.45
C GLU A 345 26.71 3.99 -18.47
N LYS A 346 26.76 5.06 -17.65
CA LYS A 346 25.65 5.41 -16.75
C LYS A 346 24.50 6.19 -17.41
N LEU A 347 24.68 6.69 -18.64
CA LEU A 347 23.61 7.35 -19.40
C LEU A 347 22.80 6.37 -20.27
N ASN A 348 23.25 5.13 -20.41
CA ASN A 348 22.66 4.10 -21.26
C ASN A 348 22.15 2.89 -20.46
N GLU A 349 21.82 3.06 -19.17
CA GLU A 349 21.00 2.05 -18.50
C GLU A 349 19.68 1.94 -19.27
N VAL A 350 19.51 0.81 -19.95
CA VAL A 350 18.26 0.44 -20.60
C VAL A 350 17.21 0.41 -19.50
N PHE A 351 16.44 1.49 -19.38
CA PHE A 351 15.36 1.57 -18.41
C PHE A 351 14.27 0.58 -18.83
N GLU A 352 14.32 -0.62 -18.27
CA GLU A 352 13.25 -1.60 -18.41
C GLU A 352 12.03 -1.12 -17.62
N CYS A 353 10.87 -1.10 -18.29
CA CYS A 353 9.64 -0.71 -17.61
C CYS A 353 9.36 -1.64 -16.43
N PRO A 354 8.98 -1.09 -15.27
CA PRO A 354 8.57 -1.92 -14.14
C PRO A 354 7.37 -2.75 -14.56
N ARG A 355 7.37 -4.04 -14.24
CA ARG A 355 6.30 -4.97 -14.61
C ARG A 355 4.94 -4.47 -14.10
N ALA A 356 3.91 -4.48 -14.97
CA ALA A 356 2.57 -4.04 -14.61
C ALA A 356 1.97 -4.89 -13.47
N CYS A 357 1.20 -4.27 -12.57
CA CYS A 357 0.63 -4.97 -11.41
C CYS A 357 -0.20 -6.20 -11.81
N SER A 358 -0.98 -6.10 -12.90
CA SER A 358 -1.82 -7.19 -13.43
C SER A 358 -1.04 -8.44 -13.84
N ASN A 359 0.28 -8.34 -14.02
CA ASN A 359 1.12 -9.48 -14.38
C ASN A 359 1.64 -10.27 -13.15
N PHE A 360 1.40 -9.77 -11.93
CA PHE A 360 1.71 -10.52 -10.71
C PHE A 360 0.51 -11.40 -10.33
N THR A 361 0.75 -12.71 -10.29
CA THR A 361 -0.24 -13.72 -9.89
C THR A 361 -0.05 -14.19 -8.44
N ASN A 362 0.89 -13.61 -7.70
CA ASN A 362 1.22 -14.00 -6.34
C ASN A 362 1.24 -12.75 -5.43
N CYS A 363 0.59 -12.87 -4.27
CA CYS A 363 0.54 -11.87 -3.20
C CYS A 363 1.91 -11.25 -2.90
N SER A 364 2.92 -12.08 -2.62
CA SER A 364 4.25 -11.64 -2.20
C SER A 364 4.95 -10.80 -3.27
N HIS A 365 4.81 -11.18 -4.55
CA HIS A 365 5.36 -10.43 -5.68
C HIS A 365 4.53 -9.19 -6.03
N CYS A 366 3.22 -9.22 -5.76
CA CYS A 366 2.38 -8.05 -5.95
C CYS A 366 2.73 -6.95 -4.92
N VAL A 367 2.82 -7.32 -3.65
CA VAL A 367 3.10 -6.36 -2.56
C VAL A 367 4.56 -5.94 -2.48
N SER A 368 5.47 -6.54 -3.26
CA SER A 368 6.85 -6.04 -3.33
C SER A 368 6.95 -4.68 -4.03
N SER A 369 5.94 -4.29 -4.82
CA SER A 369 5.84 -2.97 -5.43
C SER A 369 4.97 -2.04 -4.58
N SER A 370 5.48 -0.85 -4.26
CA SER A 370 4.75 0.17 -3.48
C SER A 370 3.59 0.82 -4.24
N LYS A 371 3.38 0.51 -5.52
CA LYS A 371 2.26 1.02 -6.34
C LYS A 371 1.18 -0.03 -6.60
N CYS A 372 1.43 -1.28 -6.23
CA CYS A 372 0.49 -2.37 -6.41
C CYS A 372 -0.23 -2.72 -5.10
N MET A 373 -1.42 -3.28 -5.24
CA MET A 373 -2.22 -3.83 -4.16
C MET A 373 -2.69 -5.24 -4.52
N TRP A 374 -2.63 -6.16 -3.56
CA TRP A 374 -3.16 -7.50 -3.70
C TRP A 374 -4.57 -7.57 -3.13
N CYS A 375 -5.50 -8.11 -3.90
CA CYS A 375 -6.86 -8.40 -3.46
C CYS A 375 -6.98 -9.89 -3.07
N PRO A 376 -7.02 -10.24 -1.77
CA PRO A 376 -6.97 -11.64 -1.35
C PRO A 376 -8.15 -12.47 -1.85
N ASN A 377 -9.38 -11.95 -1.73
CA ASN A 377 -10.59 -12.71 -2.06
C ASN A 377 -10.80 -12.95 -3.56
N LEU A 378 -10.10 -12.21 -4.42
CA LEU A 378 -10.16 -12.34 -5.88
C LEU A 378 -8.84 -12.82 -6.49
N GLU A 379 -7.81 -13.01 -5.67
CA GLU A 379 -6.46 -13.42 -6.07
C GLU A 379 -5.88 -12.61 -7.25
N ILE A 380 -6.10 -11.29 -7.24
CA ILE A 380 -5.68 -10.40 -8.31
C ILE A 380 -4.81 -9.26 -7.77
N CYS A 381 -3.75 -8.95 -8.51
CA CYS A 381 -2.91 -7.80 -8.26
C CYS A 381 -3.33 -6.61 -9.12
N VAL A 382 -3.56 -5.46 -8.50
CA VAL A 382 -4.09 -4.26 -9.15
C VAL A 382 -3.21 -3.07 -8.81
N HIS A 383 -3.12 -2.09 -9.71
CA HIS A 383 -2.47 -0.82 -9.40
C HIS A 383 -3.34 -0.02 -8.43
N MET A 384 -2.77 0.58 -7.38
CA MET A 384 -3.56 1.23 -6.31
C MET A 384 -4.52 2.31 -6.84
N GLU A 385 -4.06 3.12 -7.78
CA GLU A 385 -4.87 4.17 -8.41
C GLU A 385 -5.96 3.62 -9.35
N ALA A 386 -5.86 2.36 -9.79
CA ALA A 386 -6.88 1.68 -10.58
C ALA A 386 -7.96 0.98 -9.72
N TYR A 387 -7.87 1.05 -8.38
CA TYR A 387 -8.79 0.36 -7.46
C TYR A 387 -10.26 0.66 -7.75
N THR A 388 -10.62 1.95 -7.80
CA THR A 388 -12.01 2.41 -8.00
C THR A 388 -12.58 2.03 -9.37
N LEU A 389 -11.71 1.83 -10.37
CA LEU A 389 -12.09 1.39 -11.71
C LEU A 389 -12.19 -0.14 -11.81
N THR A 390 -11.33 -0.86 -11.08
CA THR A 390 -11.26 -2.33 -11.12
C THR A 390 -12.33 -2.98 -10.25
N PHE A 391 -12.63 -2.36 -9.11
CA PHE A 391 -13.64 -2.83 -8.16
C PHE A 391 -14.76 -1.79 -7.96
N PRO A 392 -15.50 -1.42 -9.03
CA PRO A 392 -16.49 -0.35 -8.98
C PRO A 392 -17.70 -0.66 -8.09
N TYR A 393 -17.86 -1.92 -7.66
CA TYR A 393 -18.92 -2.39 -6.77
C TYR A 393 -18.37 -2.90 -5.43
N GLY A 394 -17.10 -2.62 -5.11
CA GLY A 394 -16.46 -3.07 -3.86
C GLY A 394 -16.22 -4.57 -3.81
N GLN A 395 -15.97 -5.21 -4.95
CA GLN A 395 -15.75 -6.67 -5.02
C GLN A 395 -14.49 -7.13 -4.28
N CYS A 396 -13.53 -6.22 -4.08
CA CYS A 396 -12.34 -6.49 -3.28
C CYS A 396 -12.59 -6.10 -1.82
N PHE A 397 -12.72 -7.08 -0.94
CA PHE A 397 -13.16 -6.87 0.45
C PHE A 397 -12.07 -6.27 1.33
N SER A 398 -10.81 -6.59 1.03
CA SER A 398 -9.64 -6.04 1.71
C SER A 398 -8.47 -6.00 0.72
N TRP A 399 -7.44 -5.23 1.04
CA TRP A 399 -6.26 -5.16 0.20
C TRP A 399 -4.98 -5.10 1.01
N LEU A 400 -3.92 -5.66 0.43
CA LEU A 400 -2.57 -5.63 0.97
C LEU A 400 -1.71 -4.74 0.11
N SER A 401 -0.89 -3.87 0.72
CA SER A 401 0.06 -3.00 0.00
C SER A 401 1.45 -3.07 0.62
N GLY A 402 2.47 -2.86 -0.22
CA GLY A 402 3.89 -3.01 0.13
C GLY A 402 4.42 -2.06 1.20
N ASN A 403 3.70 -0.98 1.51
CA ASN A 403 4.13 0.01 2.50
C ASN A 403 3.87 -0.42 3.95
N THR A 404 3.30 -1.61 4.18
CA THR A 404 3.06 -2.12 5.53
C THR A 404 3.89 -3.37 5.79
N ILE A 405 4.71 -3.36 6.86
CA ILE A 405 5.40 -4.55 7.40
C ILE A 405 4.40 -5.70 7.66
N ARG A 406 3.12 -5.36 7.84
CA ARG A 406 1.98 -6.29 7.99
C ARG A 406 1.61 -7.01 6.68
N GLY A 407 1.61 -6.34 5.53
CA GLY A 407 1.21 -6.93 4.25
C GLY A 407 2.11 -8.09 3.78
N ALA A 408 3.43 -7.95 3.97
CA ALA A 408 4.39 -9.01 3.65
C ALA A 408 4.27 -10.24 4.55
N ARG A 409 3.92 -10.07 5.84
CA ARG A 409 3.65 -11.18 6.77
C ARG A 409 2.35 -11.93 6.42
N ILE A 410 1.31 -11.20 6.01
CA ILE A 410 0.01 -11.78 5.61
C ILE A 410 0.15 -12.62 4.34
N CYS A 411 0.91 -12.17 3.33
CA CYS A 411 1.17 -12.97 2.12
C CYS A 411 2.01 -14.25 2.37
N SER A 412 2.63 -14.37 3.55
CA SER A 412 3.52 -15.48 3.92
C SER A 412 2.88 -16.47 4.90
N GLN A 413 1.61 -16.26 5.29
CA GLN A 413 0.84 -17.12 6.18
C GLN A 413 -0.37 -17.68 5.42
N ASP A 414 -0.81 -18.89 5.78
CA ASP A 414 -2.09 -19.46 5.31
C ASP A 414 -3.27 -18.75 6.01
N VAL A 415 -3.46 -17.46 5.72
CA VAL A 415 -4.45 -16.55 6.34
C VAL A 415 -5.89 -16.88 5.93
N TYR A 416 -6.10 -17.86 5.05
CA TYR A 416 -7.45 -18.33 4.71
C TYR A 416 -7.96 -19.44 5.64
N ASN A 417 -7.10 -20.01 6.49
CA ASN A 417 -7.54 -20.99 7.47
C ASN A 417 -7.86 -20.31 8.81
N CYS A 418 -9.14 -19.94 8.96
CA CYS A 418 -9.63 -19.28 10.17
C CYS A 418 -9.24 -20.02 11.46
N THR A 419 -9.15 -21.36 11.44
CA THR A 419 -8.87 -22.16 12.65
C THR A 419 -7.47 -21.95 13.24
N LEU A 420 -6.54 -21.36 12.49
CA LEU A 420 -5.19 -21.06 12.97
C LEU A 420 -5.15 -19.82 13.87
N HIS A 421 -6.15 -18.94 13.77
CA HIS A 421 -6.21 -17.71 14.55
C HIS A 421 -6.76 -17.99 15.95
N LYS A 422 -5.93 -17.70 16.96
CA LYS A 422 -6.26 -17.99 18.36
C LYS A 422 -6.94 -16.84 19.07
N THR A 423 -6.92 -15.62 18.54
CA THR A 423 -7.54 -14.46 19.20
C THR A 423 -8.54 -13.79 18.27
N CYS A 424 -9.52 -13.08 18.83
CA CYS A 424 -10.49 -12.33 18.02
C CYS A 424 -9.78 -11.30 17.12
N ALA A 425 -8.78 -10.59 17.66
CA ALA A 425 -8.00 -9.63 16.88
C ALA A 425 -7.24 -10.28 15.71
N GLU A 426 -6.68 -11.48 15.90
CA GLU A 426 -6.07 -12.25 14.80
C GLU A 426 -7.12 -12.67 13.77
N CYS A 427 -8.28 -13.13 14.24
CA CYS A 427 -9.37 -13.60 13.38
C CYS A 427 -9.91 -12.51 12.46
N GLN A 428 -10.08 -11.29 12.99
CA GLN A 428 -10.60 -10.15 12.22
C GLN A 428 -9.63 -9.66 11.14
N MET A 429 -8.34 -9.95 11.27
CA MET A 429 -7.36 -9.63 10.23
C MET A 429 -7.47 -10.57 9.02
N ALA A 430 -8.14 -11.72 9.18
CA ALA A 430 -8.34 -12.68 8.11
C ALA A 430 -9.64 -12.40 7.34
N PRO A 431 -9.58 -12.26 5.99
CA PRO A 431 -10.78 -12.08 5.18
C PRO A 431 -11.67 -13.32 5.29
N ASP A 432 -12.99 -13.13 5.22
CA ASP A 432 -13.99 -14.20 5.34
C ASP A 432 -13.93 -15.02 6.64
N CYS A 433 -13.26 -14.52 7.68
CA CYS A 433 -13.26 -15.08 9.03
C CYS A 433 -14.01 -14.17 10.00
N GLY A 434 -14.60 -14.77 11.03
CA GLY A 434 -15.14 -14.05 12.17
C GLY A 434 -15.04 -14.86 13.45
N TRP A 435 -15.11 -14.15 14.58
CA TRP A 435 -14.95 -14.73 15.89
C TRP A 435 -16.30 -15.21 16.43
N LEU A 436 -16.34 -16.48 16.84
CA LEU A 436 -17.47 -17.07 17.54
C LEU A 436 -17.13 -17.13 19.04
N ASP A 437 -17.64 -16.16 19.80
CA ASP A 437 -17.53 -16.14 21.26
C ASP A 437 -18.36 -17.28 21.85
N ASN A 438 -17.76 -18.04 22.77
CA ASN A 438 -18.43 -19.16 23.42
C ASN A 438 -19.35 -18.75 24.59
N GLY A 439 -19.44 -17.45 24.90
CA GLY A 439 -20.34 -16.91 25.91
C GLY A 439 -19.87 -17.10 27.35
N SER A 440 -18.63 -17.57 27.57
CA SER A 440 -18.05 -17.77 28.90
C SER A 440 -17.78 -16.47 29.68
N GLY A 441 -17.69 -15.32 28.99
CA GLY A 441 -17.31 -14.05 29.59
C GLY A 441 -15.82 -13.93 29.94
N THR A 442 -14.99 -14.88 29.52
CA THR A 442 -13.53 -14.90 29.74
C THR A 442 -12.74 -14.59 28.46
N GLY A 443 -13.44 -14.38 27.34
CA GLY A 443 -12.86 -14.14 26.01
C GLY A 443 -12.46 -15.38 25.22
N LEU A 444 -12.96 -16.55 25.62
CA LEU A 444 -12.79 -17.78 24.85
C LEU A 444 -13.72 -17.80 23.63
N GLY A 445 -13.22 -18.35 22.53
CA GLY A 445 -13.99 -18.46 21.30
C GLY A 445 -13.26 -19.24 20.21
N SER A 446 -13.81 -19.20 19.01
CA SER A 446 -13.24 -19.88 17.85
C SER A 446 -13.33 -18.99 16.62
N CYS A 447 -12.22 -18.87 15.89
CA CYS A 447 -12.21 -18.19 14.62
C CYS A 447 -12.69 -19.15 13.53
N VAL A 448 -13.80 -18.80 12.86
CA VAL A 448 -14.43 -19.65 11.84
C VAL A 448 -14.79 -18.82 10.61
N SER A 449 -14.93 -19.48 9.46
CA SER A 449 -15.30 -18.79 8.23
C SER A 449 -16.72 -18.24 8.30
N GLY A 450 -16.94 -17.02 7.83
CA GLY A 450 -18.22 -16.34 7.90
C GLY A 450 -18.22 -14.94 7.29
N ASN A 451 -19.36 -14.26 7.39
CA ASN A 451 -19.52 -12.88 6.97
C ASN A 451 -20.37 -12.09 7.98
N ALA A 452 -20.70 -10.84 7.67
CA ALA A 452 -21.49 -9.98 8.55
C ALA A 452 -22.87 -10.54 8.94
N ARG A 453 -23.41 -11.51 8.20
CA ARG A 453 -24.68 -12.19 8.53
C ARG A 453 -24.50 -13.36 9.50
N GLY A 454 -23.31 -13.94 9.60
CA GLY A 454 -23.06 -15.12 10.42
C GLY A 454 -21.90 -15.99 9.92
N PRO A 455 -21.53 -17.02 10.69
CA PRO A 455 -20.63 -18.08 10.25
C PRO A 455 -21.22 -18.82 9.04
N ARG A 456 -20.37 -19.38 8.19
CA ARG A 456 -20.78 -20.14 7.00
C ARG A 456 -21.48 -21.46 7.36
N GLU A 457 -21.16 -22.03 8.52
CA GLU A 457 -21.83 -23.20 9.09
C GLU A 457 -22.79 -22.79 10.22
N ASP A 458 -24.09 -22.66 9.88
CA ASP A 458 -25.15 -22.19 10.79
C ASP A 458 -25.30 -23.03 12.08
N SER A 459 -24.86 -24.29 12.07
CA SER A 459 -24.94 -25.21 13.21
C SER A 459 -24.09 -24.77 14.42
N LEU A 460 -23.13 -23.88 14.24
CA LEU A 460 -22.18 -23.45 15.28
C LEU A 460 -22.76 -22.38 16.23
N ILE A 461 -23.86 -21.72 15.86
CA ILE A 461 -24.43 -20.58 16.61
C ILE A 461 -25.20 -21.01 17.88
N LYS A 462 -25.41 -22.31 18.09
CA LYS A 462 -26.36 -22.80 19.11
C LYS A 462 -26.09 -22.33 20.55
N ASN A 463 -24.88 -21.91 20.89
CA ASN A 463 -24.52 -21.36 22.22
C ASN A 463 -23.52 -20.17 22.18
N GLY A 464 -23.31 -19.53 21.03
CA GLY A 464 -22.24 -18.54 20.87
C GLY A 464 -22.69 -17.21 20.25
N LYS A 465 -21.92 -16.13 20.47
CA LYS A 465 -22.15 -14.81 19.87
C LYS A 465 -21.19 -14.58 18.71
N TRP A 466 -21.74 -14.17 17.57
CA TRP A 466 -20.98 -13.94 16.34
C TRP A 466 -20.45 -12.51 16.26
N HIS A 467 -19.15 -12.39 15.96
CA HIS A 467 -18.39 -11.15 15.95
C HIS A 467 -17.56 -11.06 14.66
N PHE A 468 -18.03 -10.26 13.69
CA PHE A 468 -17.40 -10.19 12.37
C PHE A 468 -16.50 -8.95 12.18
N ILE A 469 -16.94 -7.78 12.65
CA ILE A 469 -16.22 -6.50 12.48
C ILE A 469 -15.75 -5.89 13.80
N ASP A 470 -16.17 -6.47 14.92
CA ASP A 470 -15.95 -6.03 16.29
C ASP A 470 -15.66 -7.24 17.18
N CYS A 471 -14.90 -7.05 18.26
CA CYS A 471 -14.58 -8.12 19.20
C CYS A 471 -15.46 -8.02 20.45
N PRO A 472 -15.77 -9.14 21.12
CA PRO A 472 -16.49 -9.08 22.39
C PRO A 472 -15.67 -8.33 23.43
N SER A 473 -16.34 -7.62 24.35
CA SER A 473 -15.73 -6.78 25.39
C SER A 473 -14.97 -7.55 26.48
N CYS A 474 -14.78 -8.85 26.33
CA CYS A 474 -14.06 -9.69 27.28
C CYS A 474 -13.03 -10.47 26.48
N GLN A 475 -11.74 -10.11 26.56
CA GLN A 475 -10.65 -10.77 25.85
C GLN A 475 -9.55 -11.28 26.80
N CYS A 476 -9.91 -11.86 27.94
CA CYS A 476 -8.95 -12.34 28.96
C CYS A 476 -8.33 -13.72 28.68
N ASN A 477 -8.37 -14.17 27.42
CA ASN A 477 -7.83 -15.44 26.94
C ASN A 477 -8.27 -16.69 27.72
N GLY A 478 -9.38 -16.64 28.46
CA GLY A 478 -9.84 -17.76 29.29
C GLY A 478 -9.21 -17.86 30.68
N HIS A 479 -8.32 -16.94 31.05
CA HIS A 479 -7.54 -17.04 32.29
C HIS A 479 -7.96 -16.05 33.38
N ALA A 480 -8.95 -15.20 33.10
CA ALA A 480 -9.57 -14.34 34.11
C ALA A 480 -11.03 -14.05 33.74
N ASN A 481 -11.84 -13.76 34.76
CA ASN A 481 -13.15 -13.13 34.56
C ASN A 481 -12.93 -11.65 34.23
N CYS A 482 -13.76 -11.13 33.34
CA CYS A 482 -13.71 -9.73 32.93
C CYS A 482 -14.76 -8.90 33.67
N GLU A 483 -14.36 -7.71 34.13
CA GLU A 483 -15.28 -6.66 34.53
C GLU A 483 -15.26 -5.55 33.46
N SER A 484 -16.42 -5.10 33.01
CA SER A 484 -16.54 -4.06 31.99
C SER A 484 -16.89 -2.73 32.64
N THR A 485 -16.04 -1.71 32.48
CA THR A 485 -16.36 -0.34 32.92
C THR A 485 -16.56 0.57 31.70
N VAL A 486 -17.68 1.28 31.67
CA VAL A 486 -17.94 2.32 30.66
C VAL A 486 -17.19 3.59 31.08
N THR A 487 -16.33 4.13 30.23
CA THR A 487 -15.63 5.39 30.52
C THR A 487 -15.82 6.42 29.42
N THR A 488 -16.36 7.57 29.84
CA THR A 488 -16.37 8.92 29.22
C THR A 488 -17.42 9.26 28.15
N LEU A 489 -17.63 10.58 28.00
CA LEU A 489 -18.63 11.32 27.18
C LEU A 489 -18.69 10.97 25.68
N LEU A 490 -17.82 10.08 25.19
CA LEU A 490 -17.75 9.61 23.80
C LEU A 490 -18.07 8.11 23.64
N GLY A 491 -18.47 7.40 24.71
CA GLY A 491 -19.11 6.07 24.61
C GLY A 491 -18.18 4.87 24.39
N GLY A 492 -16.96 4.88 24.93
CA GLY A 492 -16.06 3.71 24.89
C GLY A 492 -16.22 2.76 26.08
N THR A 493 -16.31 1.45 25.83
CA THR A 493 -16.20 0.39 26.84
C THR A 493 -14.75 -0.03 27.02
N GLN A 494 -14.22 0.07 28.25
CA GLN A 494 -12.90 -0.44 28.59
C GLN A 494 -13.05 -1.77 29.35
N GLU A 495 -12.44 -2.82 28.81
CA GLU A 495 -12.37 -4.15 29.44
C GLU A 495 -11.22 -4.21 30.45
N ILE A 496 -11.49 -4.79 31.61
CA ILE A 496 -10.51 -5.02 32.68
C ILE A 496 -10.58 -6.50 33.06
N CYS A 497 -9.52 -7.23 32.72
CA CYS A 497 -9.33 -8.59 33.19
C CYS A 497 -8.97 -8.56 34.68
N GLY A 498 -9.57 -9.47 35.45
CA GLY A 498 -9.22 -9.67 36.85
C GLY A 498 -7.82 -10.27 37.03
N ILE A 499 -7.59 -10.92 38.16
CA ILE A 499 -6.31 -11.59 38.44
C ILE A 499 -6.16 -12.78 37.49
N CYS A 500 -5.10 -12.76 36.68
CA CYS A 500 -4.77 -13.84 35.75
C CYS A 500 -4.47 -15.15 36.50
N ALA A 501 -5.15 -16.22 36.12
CA ALA A 501 -4.95 -17.58 36.63
C ALA A 501 -3.94 -18.36 35.77
N ASN A 502 -3.77 -19.65 36.05
CA ASN A 502 -3.03 -20.60 35.20
C ASN A 502 -1.58 -20.20 34.83
N ASN A 503 -0.90 -19.48 35.73
CA ASN A 503 0.46 -18.97 35.51
C ASN A 503 0.58 -18.07 34.27
N THR A 504 -0.44 -17.22 34.08
CA THR A 504 -0.47 -16.21 33.01
C THR A 504 -0.35 -14.81 33.60
N GLN A 505 0.07 -13.87 32.77
CA GLN A 505 0.17 -12.45 33.10
C GLN A 505 -0.10 -11.59 31.86
N GLY A 506 -0.08 -10.27 32.04
CA GLY A 506 -0.42 -9.32 30.98
C GLY A 506 -1.79 -8.69 31.22
N LYS A 507 -2.15 -7.72 30.38
CA LYS A 507 -3.41 -6.98 30.55
C LYS A 507 -4.63 -7.85 30.23
N HIS A 508 -4.44 -8.84 29.38
CA HIS A 508 -5.43 -9.76 28.85
C HIS A 508 -5.07 -11.22 29.15
N CYS A 509 -4.14 -11.47 30.08
CA CYS A 509 -3.59 -12.79 30.39
C CYS A 509 -3.02 -13.52 29.16
N GLU A 510 -2.38 -12.74 28.28
CA GLU A 510 -1.94 -13.14 26.94
C GLU A 510 -0.51 -13.68 26.88
N VAL A 511 0.24 -13.59 27.99
CA VAL A 511 1.61 -14.11 28.12
C VAL A 511 1.75 -14.98 29.36
N CYS A 512 2.69 -15.92 29.34
CA CYS A 512 2.99 -16.71 30.54
C CYS A 512 3.65 -15.84 31.60
N ALA A 513 3.39 -16.14 32.87
CA ALA A 513 4.01 -15.47 34.01
C ALA A 513 5.52 -15.75 34.05
N HIS A 514 6.28 -14.92 34.79
CA HIS A 514 7.71 -15.17 35.04
C HIS A 514 7.97 -16.60 35.55
N GLY A 515 8.98 -17.26 34.99
CA GLY A 515 9.29 -18.66 35.29
C GLY A 515 8.42 -19.68 34.54
N PHE A 516 7.55 -19.25 33.63
CA PHE A 516 6.72 -20.11 32.79
C PHE A 516 6.79 -19.73 31.31
N PHE A 517 6.57 -20.71 30.43
CA PHE A 517 6.53 -20.51 28.98
C PHE A 517 5.41 -21.30 28.30
N GLY A 518 4.99 -20.83 27.12
CA GLY A 518 3.96 -21.48 26.32
C GLY A 518 3.17 -20.50 25.45
N ASP A 519 1.95 -20.88 25.11
CA ASP A 519 1.01 -20.03 24.38
C ASP A 519 -0.33 -20.04 25.13
N PRO A 520 -0.59 -19.05 26.02
CA PRO A 520 -1.79 -19.02 26.85
C PRO A 520 -3.03 -18.52 26.10
N ARG A 521 -2.89 -18.03 24.86
CA ARG A 521 -4.00 -17.44 24.11
C ARG A 521 -5.15 -18.43 23.96
N ASN A 522 -6.37 -17.93 24.17
CA ASN A 522 -7.63 -18.68 24.03
C ASN A 522 -7.65 -20.04 24.75
N GLY A 523 -7.38 -20.02 26.06
CA GLY A 523 -7.43 -21.19 26.93
C GLY A 523 -6.20 -22.10 26.83
N GLY A 524 -5.14 -21.61 26.19
CA GLY A 524 -3.86 -22.30 26.14
C GLY A 524 -3.19 -22.43 27.52
N SER A 525 -2.03 -23.07 27.59
CA SER A 525 -1.38 -23.41 28.86
C SER A 525 0.06 -22.93 28.94
N CYS A 526 0.50 -22.65 30.16
CA CYS A 526 1.86 -22.28 30.51
C CYS A 526 2.51 -23.39 31.34
N GLN A 527 3.75 -23.72 30.99
CA GLN A 527 4.55 -24.76 31.65
C GLN A 527 5.76 -24.12 32.35
N PRO A 528 6.23 -24.68 33.47
CA PRO A 528 7.39 -24.12 34.18
C PRO A 528 8.65 -24.20 33.31
N CYS A 529 9.50 -23.18 33.40
CA CYS A 529 10.79 -23.14 32.74
C CYS A 529 11.68 -24.31 33.21
N GLN A 530 12.26 -25.04 32.27
CA GLN A 530 13.11 -26.20 32.56
C GLN A 530 14.58 -25.84 32.34
N CYS A 531 15.18 -25.10 33.28
CA CYS A 531 16.52 -24.51 33.09
C CYS A 531 17.65 -25.19 33.89
N ASN A 532 17.46 -26.44 34.30
CA ASN A 532 18.45 -27.23 35.05
C ASN A 532 19.03 -26.52 36.30
N GLY A 533 18.26 -25.63 36.93
CA GLY A 533 18.73 -24.82 38.07
C GLY A 533 19.75 -23.71 37.73
N GLN A 534 20.01 -23.48 36.44
CA GLN A 534 20.98 -22.49 35.93
C GLN A 534 20.34 -21.18 35.49
N ALA A 535 19.01 -21.09 35.53
CA ALA A 535 18.24 -19.86 35.33
C ALA A 535 16.94 -19.96 36.13
N ASP A 536 16.45 -18.79 36.59
CA ASP A 536 15.19 -18.67 37.33
C ASP A 536 14.03 -18.25 36.41
N ASP A 537 14.35 -17.75 35.20
CA ASP A 537 13.37 -17.30 34.21
C ASP A 537 13.78 -17.73 32.79
N CYS A 538 12.83 -17.75 31.88
CA CYS A 538 13.03 -18.11 30.48
C CYS A 538 12.14 -17.28 29.56
N ASP A 539 12.43 -17.32 28.27
CA ASP A 539 11.58 -16.70 27.26
C ASP A 539 10.15 -17.26 27.33
N GLN A 540 9.19 -16.39 27.63
CA GLN A 540 7.81 -16.74 27.97
C GLN A 540 7.03 -17.44 26.84
N ARG A 541 7.57 -17.47 25.61
CA ARG A 541 6.94 -18.15 24.46
C ARG A 541 7.69 -19.40 24.03
N SER A 542 9.02 -19.33 23.91
CA SER A 542 9.86 -20.42 23.39
C SER A 542 10.40 -21.36 24.47
N GLY A 543 10.43 -20.93 25.73
CA GLY A 543 11.04 -21.64 26.84
C GLY A 543 12.57 -21.62 26.83
N LEU A 544 13.18 -20.70 26.07
CA LEU A 544 14.64 -20.54 26.03
C LEU A 544 15.13 -19.91 27.34
N CYS A 545 15.97 -20.62 28.07
CA CYS A 545 16.44 -20.19 29.39
C CYS A 545 17.41 -19.02 29.34
N TYR A 546 17.26 -18.10 30.29
CA TYR A 546 18.14 -16.96 30.49
C TYR A 546 19.27 -17.33 31.45
N CYS A 547 20.32 -18.00 30.93
CA CYS A 547 21.38 -18.57 31.76
C CYS A 547 22.07 -17.54 32.64
N ARG A 548 22.10 -17.81 33.95
CA ARG A 548 22.64 -16.93 35.00
C ARG A 548 24.17 -16.85 34.99
N THR A 549 24.84 -17.87 34.49
CA THR A 549 26.30 -18.00 34.58
C THR A 549 26.96 -17.78 33.22
N LYS A 550 27.96 -16.90 33.18
CA LYS A 550 28.78 -16.68 31.99
C LYS A 550 29.46 -17.98 31.56
N GLY A 551 29.28 -18.33 30.29
CA GLY A 551 29.85 -19.55 29.72
C GLY A 551 28.96 -20.79 29.89
N VAL A 552 27.74 -20.65 30.41
CA VAL A 552 26.69 -21.68 30.30
C VAL A 552 25.78 -21.34 29.12
N VAL A 553 25.53 -22.31 28.24
CA VAL A 553 24.74 -22.16 27.03
C VAL A 553 23.85 -23.39 26.78
N GLY A 554 22.96 -23.30 25.81
CA GLY A 554 21.98 -24.34 25.50
C GLY A 554 20.56 -23.85 25.69
N LYS A 555 19.57 -24.64 25.27
CA LYS A 555 18.15 -24.23 25.39
C LYS A 555 17.72 -24.19 26.86
N HIS A 556 18.29 -25.10 27.65
CA HIS A 556 18.00 -25.37 29.05
C HIS A 556 19.23 -25.13 29.94
N CYS A 557 20.21 -24.35 29.45
CA CYS A 557 21.48 -24.08 30.15
C CYS A 557 22.25 -25.35 30.53
N GLU A 558 22.22 -26.37 29.66
CA GLU A 558 22.69 -27.72 29.93
C GLU A 558 24.18 -27.96 29.67
N LYS A 559 24.87 -27.05 28.97
CA LYS A 559 26.26 -27.26 28.54
C LYS A 559 27.12 -26.00 28.66
N CYS A 560 28.44 -26.18 28.69
CA CYS A 560 29.38 -25.06 28.68
C CYS A 560 29.60 -24.52 27.25
N ASP A 561 29.89 -23.22 27.16
CA ASP A 561 30.33 -22.55 25.95
C ASP A 561 31.77 -22.94 25.59
N ALA A 562 32.21 -22.61 24.39
CA ALA A 562 33.58 -22.87 23.97
C ALA A 562 34.59 -22.26 24.95
N LYS A 563 35.63 -23.04 25.30
CA LYS A 563 36.70 -22.70 26.28
C LYS A 563 36.28 -22.71 27.76
N TYR A 564 35.05 -23.09 28.06
CA TYR A 564 34.61 -23.34 29.44
C TYR A 564 34.51 -24.85 29.70
N TYR A 565 34.83 -25.26 30.92
CA TYR A 565 34.88 -26.67 31.32
C TYR A 565 33.99 -26.93 32.53
N GLY A 566 33.13 -27.96 32.46
CA GLY A 566 32.19 -28.29 33.50
C GLY A 566 30.99 -29.09 32.99
N GLN A 567 30.05 -29.36 33.89
CA GLN A 567 28.78 -30.06 33.59
C GLN A 567 27.63 -29.37 34.33
N PRO A 568 27.07 -28.27 33.77
CA PRO A 568 26.08 -27.46 34.48
C PRO A 568 24.76 -28.19 34.69
N ALA A 569 24.41 -29.15 33.82
CA ALA A 569 23.25 -30.03 34.02
C ALA A 569 23.33 -30.88 35.31
N ASN A 570 24.54 -31.20 35.78
CA ASN A 570 24.79 -31.96 37.01
C ASN A 570 25.22 -31.05 38.17
N GLY A 571 24.98 -29.74 38.06
CA GLY A 571 25.31 -28.76 39.09
C GLY A 571 26.80 -28.37 39.18
N THR A 572 27.66 -28.86 38.27
CA THR A 572 29.07 -28.45 38.21
C THR A 572 29.20 -27.16 37.39
N PRO A 573 29.69 -26.04 37.95
CA PRO A 573 29.82 -24.78 37.22
C PRO A 573 30.73 -24.89 36.00
N CYS A 574 30.49 -24.04 35.00
CA CYS A 574 31.38 -23.90 33.85
C CYS A 574 32.52 -22.95 34.19
N TYR A 575 33.74 -23.47 34.28
CA TYR A 575 34.93 -22.69 34.62
C TYR A 575 35.74 -22.30 33.39
N TYR A 576 36.25 -21.08 33.37
CA TYR A 576 37.23 -20.62 32.38
C TYR A 576 38.66 -20.67 32.96
N GLU A 577 39.60 -21.22 32.20
CA GLU A 577 41.00 -21.32 32.61
C GLU A 577 41.76 -20.01 32.39
N LEU A 578 42.39 -19.51 33.45
CA LEU A 578 43.28 -18.35 33.42
C LEU A 578 44.73 -18.83 33.39
N ALA A 579 45.42 -18.56 32.29
CA ALA A 579 46.86 -18.75 32.20
C ALA A 579 47.60 -17.80 33.15
N VAL A 580 48.58 -18.32 33.88
CA VAL A 580 49.42 -17.52 34.78
C VAL A 580 50.29 -16.56 33.97
N ASP A 581 50.57 -15.38 34.54
CA ASP A 581 51.30 -14.26 33.96
C ASP A 581 50.57 -13.51 32.83
N PHE A 582 49.27 -13.80 32.63
CA PHE A 582 48.40 -13.06 31.71
C PHE A 582 47.28 -12.31 32.44
N ILE A 583 46.87 -11.18 31.87
CA ILE A 583 45.70 -10.42 32.31
C ILE A 583 44.53 -10.73 31.38
N PHE A 584 43.43 -11.22 31.95
CA PHE A 584 42.20 -11.50 31.22
C PHE A 584 41.17 -10.40 31.47
N THR A 585 40.49 -9.97 30.41
CA THR A 585 39.39 -9.00 30.48
C THR A 585 38.12 -9.64 29.94
N PHE A 586 37.12 -9.82 30.80
CA PHE A 586 35.79 -10.31 30.44
C PHE A 586 34.86 -9.12 30.29
N LYS A 587 34.34 -8.90 29.08
CA LYS A 587 33.38 -7.82 28.79
C LYS A 587 32.01 -8.44 28.54
N LEU A 588 31.14 -8.39 29.55
CA LEU A 588 29.78 -8.91 29.45
C LEU A 588 28.86 -7.77 29.00
N LYS A 589 28.12 -7.98 27.91
CA LYS A 589 27.25 -6.97 27.30
C LYS A 589 25.78 -7.36 27.41
N LYS A 590 24.92 -6.34 27.43
CA LYS A 590 23.46 -6.49 27.54
C LYS A 590 22.77 -6.96 26.25
N GLU A 591 23.42 -6.82 25.10
CA GLU A 591 22.87 -7.18 23.77
C GLU A 591 23.37 -8.54 23.26
N ASP A 592 24.21 -9.22 24.06
CA ASP A 592 24.80 -10.51 23.72
C ASP A 592 24.19 -11.65 24.56
N LYS A 593 24.67 -12.88 24.36
CA LYS A 593 24.29 -14.08 25.14
C LYS A 593 24.47 -13.95 26.66
N ASP A 594 25.16 -12.89 27.10
CA ASP A 594 25.50 -12.64 28.50
C ASP A 594 24.50 -11.71 29.20
N GLN A 595 23.43 -11.26 28.53
CA GLN A 595 22.44 -10.29 29.04
C GLN A 595 21.86 -10.60 30.42
N HIS A 596 21.76 -11.88 30.77
CA HIS A 596 21.18 -12.35 32.02
C HIS A 596 22.22 -12.94 32.98
N ALA A 597 23.51 -12.80 32.65
CA ALA A 597 24.57 -13.32 33.48
C ALA A 597 24.74 -12.48 34.75
N THR A 598 24.80 -13.15 35.90
CA THR A 598 25.09 -12.56 37.21
C THR A 598 26.22 -13.27 37.94
N GLU A 599 26.79 -14.30 37.31
CA GLU A 599 27.89 -15.12 37.86
C GLU A 599 28.95 -15.44 36.78
N LEU A 600 30.21 -15.55 37.19
CA LEU A 600 31.36 -15.97 36.39
C LEU A 600 32.28 -16.84 37.23
N PHE A 601 32.67 -18.01 36.70
CA PHE A 601 33.55 -18.96 37.37
C PHE A 601 34.85 -19.12 36.60
N LEU A 602 35.97 -19.00 37.30
CA LEU A 602 37.31 -19.02 36.72
C LEU A 602 38.20 -19.95 37.55
N PHE A 603 39.23 -20.50 36.93
CA PHE A 603 40.27 -21.21 37.66
C PHE A 603 41.67 -20.93 37.10
N SER A 604 42.70 -21.15 37.91
CA SER A 604 44.09 -21.06 37.48
C SER A 604 44.94 -22.10 38.18
N ILE A 605 45.92 -22.66 37.47
CA ILE A 605 46.85 -23.68 37.96
C ILE A 605 48.28 -23.09 37.90
N PRO A 606 48.85 -22.69 39.05
CA PRO A 606 50.23 -22.22 39.13
C PRO A 606 51.24 -23.32 38.83
N TYR A 607 52.16 -23.06 37.89
CA TYR A 607 53.10 -24.07 37.39
C TYR A 607 54.56 -23.86 37.85
N LYS A 608 54.92 -22.68 38.37
CA LYS A 608 56.28 -22.41 38.88
C LYS A 608 56.40 -22.85 40.35
N ARG A 609 57.45 -23.61 40.67
CA ARG A 609 57.81 -23.99 42.06
C ARG A 609 58.42 -22.82 42.80
N ASP A 610 58.30 -22.84 44.13
CA ASP A 610 58.96 -21.91 45.06
C ASP A 610 58.73 -20.42 44.73
N THR A 611 57.66 -20.11 44.01
CA THR A 611 57.32 -18.77 43.53
C THR A 611 55.92 -18.40 43.99
N ASP A 612 55.82 -17.31 44.75
CA ASP A 612 54.56 -16.80 45.27
C ASP A 612 53.57 -16.48 44.14
N VAL A 613 52.29 -16.70 44.42
CA VAL A 613 51.19 -16.45 43.49
C VAL A 613 50.51 -15.14 43.86
N THR A 614 50.56 -14.18 42.94
CA THR A 614 49.81 -12.93 43.06
C THR A 614 48.47 -13.05 42.35
N PHE A 615 47.37 -12.87 43.08
CA PHE A 615 46.03 -12.71 42.52
C PHE A 615 45.63 -11.24 42.48
N GLN A 616 45.11 -10.77 41.35
CA GLN A 616 44.59 -9.42 41.20
C GLN A 616 43.26 -9.44 40.43
N ILE A 617 42.28 -8.66 40.88
CA ILE A 617 40.99 -8.52 40.20
C ILE A 617 40.44 -7.09 40.34
N SER A 618 39.82 -6.56 39.29
CA SER A 618 39.08 -5.30 39.28
C SER A 618 37.79 -5.44 38.46
N CYS A 619 36.77 -4.67 38.83
CA CYS A 619 35.45 -4.72 38.21
C CYS A 619 34.98 -3.28 37.95
N ASP A 620 34.44 -2.95 36.79
CA ASP A 620 33.93 -1.59 36.55
C ASP A 620 32.65 -1.26 37.35
N GLN A 621 31.94 -2.29 37.83
CA GLN A 621 30.78 -2.20 38.71
C GLN A 621 30.96 -3.06 39.96
N HIS A 622 30.08 -2.86 40.95
CA HIS A 622 30.09 -3.66 42.17
C HIS A 622 29.76 -5.12 41.87
N ALA A 623 30.70 -6.00 42.22
CA ALA A 623 30.52 -7.44 42.24
C ALA A 623 31.14 -8.03 43.51
N LEU A 624 30.76 -9.27 43.85
CA LEU A 624 31.36 -10.02 44.96
C LEU A 624 32.28 -11.10 44.42
N VAL A 625 33.42 -11.29 45.09
CA VAL A 625 34.42 -12.29 44.75
C VAL A 625 34.59 -13.28 45.89
N ALA A 626 34.59 -14.56 45.56
CA ALA A 626 35.04 -15.64 46.43
C ALA A 626 36.20 -16.39 45.76
N LEU A 627 37.18 -16.80 46.56
CA LEU A 627 38.34 -17.56 46.09
C LEU A 627 38.59 -18.75 47.01
N ASN A 628 38.71 -19.91 46.40
CA ASN A 628 39.10 -21.15 47.05
C ASN A 628 40.37 -21.69 46.38
N GLU A 629 41.11 -22.49 47.11
CA GLU A 629 42.29 -23.21 46.61
C GLU A 629 42.15 -24.67 46.97
N THR A 630 42.42 -25.54 46.00
CA THR A 630 42.38 -26.99 46.18
C THR A 630 43.72 -27.59 45.80
N SER A 631 44.25 -28.48 46.63
CA SER A 631 45.50 -29.20 46.37
C SER A 631 45.29 -30.70 46.52
N SER A 632 45.87 -31.47 45.61
CA SER A 632 45.81 -32.95 45.61
C SER A 632 47.18 -33.60 45.91
N TYR A 633 48.13 -32.82 46.44
CA TYR A 633 49.51 -33.27 46.66
C TYR A 633 49.64 -34.29 47.82
N LEU A 634 48.83 -34.15 48.87
CA LEU A 634 48.72 -35.12 49.96
C LEU A 634 47.54 -36.05 49.68
N ALA A 635 47.60 -37.31 50.10
CA ALA A 635 46.59 -38.34 49.81
C ALA A 635 45.17 -37.93 50.29
N GLY A 636 44.43 -37.24 49.42
CA GLY A 636 43.13 -36.62 49.69
C GLY A 636 43.09 -35.17 49.22
N SER A 637 42.14 -34.82 48.33
CA SER A 637 41.93 -33.43 47.88
C SER A 637 41.56 -32.54 49.07
N LYS A 638 42.42 -31.57 49.41
CA LYS A 638 42.17 -30.59 50.47
C LYS A 638 41.78 -29.27 49.82
N THR A 639 40.68 -28.66 50.28
CA THR A 639 40.24 -27.34 49.81
C THR A 639 40.29 -26.35 50.97
N ARG A 640 40.93 -25.18 50.76
CA ARG A 640 40.87 -24.04 51.68
C ARG A 640 40.15 -22.86 51.04
N ARG A 641 39.32 -22.19 51.83
CA ARG A 641 38.63 -20.96 51.44
C ARG A 641 39.52 -19.78 51.78
N LEU A 642 39.95 -19.03 50.78
CA LEU A 642 40.88 -17.91 50.94
C LEU A 642 40.14 -16.59 51.17
N MET A 643 38.98 -16.41 50.52
CA MET A 643 38.12 -15.25 50.74
C MET A 643 36.68 -15.51 50.27
N THR A 644 35.73 -14.78 50.85
CA THR A 644 34.31 -14.77 50.48
C THR A 644 33.73 -13.38 50.66
N ASN A 645 32.75 -13.03 49.84
CA ASN A 645 32.02 -11.77 49.90
C ASN A 645 32.94 -10.53 49.80
N THR A 646 34.10 -10.67 49.13
CA THR A 646 35.02 -9.55 48.94
C THR A 646 34.50 -8.65 47.82
N LEU A 647 34.30 -7.37 48.10
CA LEU A 647 33.85 -6.40 47.12
C LEU A 647 34.91 -6.19 46.03
N CYS A 648 34.47 -6.27 44.77
CA CYS A 648 35.22 -5.89 43.59
C CYS A 648 34.57 -4.64 42.99
N ASP A 649 35.36 -3.57 42.87
CA ASP A 649 35.00 -2.31 42.25
C ASP A 649 36.14 -1.83 41.34
N HIS A 650 36.03 -0.59 40.84
CA HIS A 650 36.99 -0.01 39.91
C HIS A 650 38.41 0.13 40.50
N ARG A 651 38.56 0.13 41.83
CA ARG A 651 39.87 0.15 42.50
C ARG A 651 40.51 -1.23 42.51
N GLY A 652 39.71 -2.28 42.44
CA GLY A 652 40.15 -3.66 42.51
C GLY A 652 40.87 -4.00 43.81
N PHE A 653 41.44 -5.21 43.87
CA PHE A 653 42.31 -5.60 44.97
C PHE A 653 43.36 -6.62 44.53
N ARG A 654 44.42 -6.72 45.33
CA ARG A 654 45.55 -7.64 45.12
C ARG A 654 45.81 -8.47 46.38
N ARG A 655 46.14 -9.75 46.20
CA ARG A 655 46.53 -10.70 47.25
C ARG A 655 47.75 -11.49 46.80
N ILE A 656 48.64 -11.82 47.74
CA ILE A 656 49.79 -12.68 47.51
C ILE A 656 49.62 -13.93 48.36
N TYR A 657 49.82 -15.10 47.75
CA TYR A 657 49.81 -16.41 48.40
C TYR A 657 51.22 -16.99 48.32
N SER A 658 51.82 -17.28 49.48
CA SER A 658 53.23 -17.66 49.53
C SER A 658 53.47 -19.12 49.21
N ALA A 659 54.53 -19.40 48.45
CA ALA A 659 54.95 -20.76 48.11
C ALA A 659 55.65 -21.49 49.28
N SER A 660 56.09 -20.76 50.31
CA SER A 660 56.79 -21.28 51.49
C SER A 660 55.85 -21.61 52.66
N ASP A 661 54.54 -21.60 52.43
CA ASP A 661 53.53 -21.90 53.43
C ASP A 661 53.64 -23.37 53.90
N SER A 662 53.83 -23.57 55.21
CA SER A 662 54.16 -24.88 55.82
C SER A 662 53.03 -25.90 55.79
N ASP A 663 51.84 -25.51 55.34
CA ASP A 663 50.59 -26.28 55.42
C ASP A 663 50.32 -27.22 54.22
N GLY A 664 51.33 -27.45 53.37
CA GLY A 664 51.27 -28.43 52.26
C GLY A 664 50.67 -27.91 50.95
N TRP A 665 50.60 -26.59 50.77
CA TRP A 665 50.07 -25.91 49.57
C TRP A 665 51.19 -25.52 48.62
N ILE A 666 51.78 -26.54 47.99
CA ILE A 666 52.91 -26.36 47.07
C ILE A 666 52.38 -25.93 45.70
N PHE A 667 53.12 -25.09 45.00
CA PHE A 667 52.89 -24.73 43.60
C PHE A 667 53.88 -25.44 42.69
N GLY A 668 53.47 -25.75 41.46
CA GLY A 668 54.29 -26.48 40.51
C GLY A 668 53.54 -27.57 39.77
N THR A 669 54.11 -28.01 38.66
CA THR A 669 53.55 -29.04 37.76
C THR A 669 53.14 -30.34 38.46
N ASP A 670 53.78 -30.69 39.57
CA ASP A 670 53.60 -31.98 40.25
C ASP A 670 52.63 -31.88 41.45
N SER A 671 52.18 -30.67 41.80
CA SER A 671 51.40 -30.38 43.01
C SER A 671 49.89 -30.28 42.76
N ASN A 672 49.45 -30.10 41.51
CA ASN A 672 48.05 -29.97 41.09
C ASN A 672 47.22 -28.99 41.95
N THR A 673 47.85 -27.92 42.45
CA THR A 673 47.15 -26.88 43.21
C THR A 673 46.37 -25.97 42.26
N THR A 674 45.07 -25.83 42.48
CA THR A 674 44.15 -25.08 41.63
C THR A 674 43.42 -24.00 42.43
N PHE A 675 43.49 -22.76 41.94
CA PHE A 675 42.69 -21.65 42.45
C PHE A 675 41.36 -21.57 41.71
N PHE A 676 40.26 -21.46 42.45
CA PHE A 676 38.91 -21.30 41.91
C PHE A 676 38.34 -19.95 42.33
N VAL A 677 38.02 -19.10 41.37
CA VAL A 677 37.42 -17.77 41.56
C VAL A 677 35.95 -17.81 41.16
N LYS A 678 35.08 -17.31 42.03
CA LYS A 678 33.67 -17.01 41.71
C LYS A 678 33.45 -15.51 41.80
N VAL A 679 33.03 -14.88 40.70
CA VAL A 679 32.55 -13.49 40.66
C VAL A 679 31.03 -13.54 40.53
N TYR A 680 30.29 -12.86 41.40
CA TYR A 680 28.83 -12.98 41.44
C TYR A 680 28.14 -11.74 42.01
N ASN A 681 26.80 -11.73 41.96
CA ASN A 681 25.95 -10.61 42.39
C ASN A 681 26.24 -9.31 41.63
N PHE A 682 26.42 -9.43 40.31
CA PHE A 682 26.53 -8.31 39.39
C PHE A 682 25.36 -8.31 38.40
N THR A 683 25.18 -7.20 37.69
CA THR A 683 24.24 -7.07 36.57
C THR A 683 25.00 -6.68 35.31
N THR A 684 24.64 -7.24 34.16
CA THR A 684 25.26 -6.81 32.89
C THR A 684 24.68 -5.50 32.38
N PRO A 685 25.50 -4.63 31.74
CA PRO A 685 26.88 -4.88 31.33
C PRO A 685 27.90 -4.75 32.48
N ILE A 686 28.99 -5.52 32.45
CA ILE A 686 30.11 -5.43 33.40
C ILE A 686 31.43 -5.80 32.71
N ILE A 687 32.53 -5.18 33.12
CA ILE A 687 33.89 -5.52 32.74
C ILE A 687 34.64 -6.03 33.96
N VAL A 688 35.13 -7.27 33.88
CA VAL A 688 35.94 -7.90 34.93
C VAL A 688 37.35 -8.13 34.39
N GLN A 689 38.35 -7.56 35.06
CA GLN A 689 39.77 -7.80 34.77
C GLN A 689 40.39 -8.63 35.89
N VAL A 690 41.06 -9.72 35.53
CA VAL A 690 41.57 -10.70 36.49
C VAL A 690 42.88 -11.30 36.01
N SER A 691 43.81 -11.51 36.94
CA SER A 691 45.09 -12.15 36.65
C SER A 691 45.63 -12.94 37.84
N PHE A 692 46.41 -13.96 37.49
CA PHE A 692 47.33 -14.66 38.39
C PHE A 692 48.74 -14.44 37.85
N ALA A 693 49.69 -14.09 38.71
CA ALA A 693 51.09 -13.90 38.31
C ALA A 693 52.04 -14.65 39.26
N GLN A 694 53.05 -15.31 38.68
CA GLN A 694 54.16 -15.93 39.38
C GLN A 694 55.46 -15.26 38.91
N SER A 695 55.74 -14.09 39.44
CA SER A 695 57.00 -13.39 39.18
C SER A 695 58.08 -13.97 40.09
N PRO A 696 59.28 -14.33 39.55
CA PRO A 696 60.40 -14.69 40.41
C PRO A 696 60.71 -13.49 41.33
N PRO A 697 61.18 -13.74 42.57
CA PRO A 697 61.58 -12.65 43.45
C PRO A 697 62.59 -11.76 42.73
N ILE A 698 62.35 -10.44 42.69
CA ILE A 698 63.32 -9.49 42.14
C ILE A 698 64.62 -9.70 42.91
N ASN A 699 65.63 -10.23 42.22
CA ASN A 699 66.98 -10.26 42.76
C ASN A 699 67.51 -8.83 42.67
N TRP A 700 67.28 -8.04 43.72
CA TRP A 700 67.72 -6.65 43.80
C TRP A 700 69.24 -6.53 43.58
N VAL A 701 70.03 -7.54 43.96
CA VAL A 701 71.46 -7.58 43.68
C VAL A 701 71.72 -7.64 42.18
N LEU A 702 71.02 -8.52 41.44
CA LEU A 702 71.15 -8.61 39.99
C LEU A 702 70.61 -7.36 39.26
N PHE A 703 69.52 -6.76 39.75
CA PHE A 703 68.98 -5.51 39.24
C PHE A 703 69.98 -4.36 39.37
N PHE A 704 70.58 -4.18 40.56
CA PHE A 704 71.60 -3.16 40.75
C PHE A 704 72.90 -3.46 39.99
N VAL A 705 73.31 -4.72 39.85
CA VAL A 705 74.52 -5.08 39.07
C VAL A 705 74.35 -4.81 37.57
N ILE A 706 73.16 -4.97 37.00
CA ILE A 706 72.90 -4.73 35.57
C ILE A 706 72.69 -3.25 35.26
N PHE A 707 72.05 -2.49 36.16
CA PHE A 707 71.71 -1.08 35.93
C PHE A 707 72.69 -0.07 36.54
N ALA A 708 73.67 -0.52 37.34
CA ALA A 708 74.77 0.31 37.84
C ALA A 708 76.12 0.06 37.13
N ALA A 709 76.15 -0.74 36.06
CA ALA A 709 77.32 -0.99 35.21
C ALA A 709 77.35 -0.07 33.98
#